data_AF-A0A2N2D7N0-F1
#
_entry.id   AF-A0A2N2D7N0-F1
#
_cell.length_a   1.000
_cell.length_b   1.000
_cell.length_c   1.000
_cell.angle_alpha   90.00
_cell.angle_beta   90.00
_cell.angle_gamma   90.00
#
_symmetry.space_group_name_H-M   'P 1'
#
loop_
_entity.id
_entity.type
_entity.pdbx_description
1 polymer ?
#
loop_
_entity_poly.entity_id
_entity_poly.type
_entity_poly.pdbx_seq_one_letter_code
_entity_poly.pdbx_strand_id
1 'polypeptide(L)'
;MLQFGLYEQVINQIINQHLDRINNEMTRIQTSPIDSAESSKILAEYLALLIRDVLDYIEGENEAVDNRISLCNSLIEHIATVIEKGERGFRHNRELALMVRNHIIHQDAKLLLALVDKKKSIIRPDTSIAENSLFTGATHEPSMVSELKKEILSCDRIELLVSFIKWSGLRLILDELKEFTYRGGSLRVITTSYLGATDFKAVEKLSSLPNTEIRISYDTERTRLHAKTYVFWRDSGFSSAYIGSSNISESAMTSGLEWNIKLSEYDSKDILKKIQATFESYWYSREFINFVPELDSDRLRKALKSERYNAQEEDGKFAFNFDITPYYFQQEILDKLKAEREIHNSYRNLVIAATGTGKTVVAAFDYKRFIQENPGKLNRLLFVAHRKEILQQSRDCFRAILKDYNFGSLMVGGSYADSLDHLFVSIQSLNSKELTTIAAPDYYDFIIIDEFHHAAAPSYEDLLEYYQPRVLLGLTATPERPDGKDVFQYFNGRIAAELRLNEAIERKLLSSFHYFCVTDTVSLQNVRWSAGKYDQKQLDNLFVFEAAQAERRVSNIVQAIDRYCGDLSDIIGIGFCVSKEHARYMADNFNQAGIAADYLVAESEESLRSTVKQRLVKKEINFIFVVDLYNEGVDIPEINTVLFLRPTESLTVFIQQLGRGLRLCEGKEALTVLDFVGQANRKFNFEERFRALLARTRRTVEYEIEHGFIHTPRGCSIQMERQAQEYILENIKNTINNKRNIKLKLRDYMQIHAGIDANEFFASYHVQPKDLYSKRCTLGSLASEAGLVDKYPENDLYVRMFANAFLRLSGANSRRWIKFLLDILPKIKLKHSHMGEAITGVERTMLTMLHYTVYSKGLDDLDTTFANMEEAIYAVIKDDLTYNELMGLLQYQYERIEFVDKPLDLDFECPLDLYCSYTLDQILVALGRHTERKRKHFQEGVLYLPDKGLDVFFVTLNKSDKDYSPSTMYRDYAINEEQFHWQSQSITSVESATGQRYINQQRNGNRVLIFVRDYKKEGQAAVPYTCIGLADYVSHYGSAPLSIVWKMREPMPGFVLKEAVTV
;
A
#
# COMPACT_ATOMS: atom_id res chain seq x y z
N MET A 1 41.48 12.59 10.66
CA MET A 1 40.49 13.67 10.92
C MET A 1 39.19 13.27 10.27
N LEU A 2 38.04 13.44 10.94
CA LEU A 2 36.74 13.27 10.30
C LEU A 2 36.55 14.39 9.27
N GLN A 3 36.06 14.04 8.08
CA GLN A 3 35.69 15.00 7.04
C GLN A 3 34.19 15.36 7.13
N PHE A 4 33.76 16.46 6.51
CA PHE A 4 32.32 16.73 6.42
C PHE A 4 31.68 15.72 5.45
N GLY A 5 30.63 15.02 5.91
CA GLY A 5 29.98 13.96 5.15
C GLY A 5 28.98 13.17 6.00
N LEU A 6 28.40 12.13 5.38
CA LEU A 6 27.51 11.18 6.05
C LEU A 6 28.31 10.03 6.64
N TYR A 7 27.91 9.58 7.83
CA TYR A 7 28.57 8.50 8.56
C TYR A 7 27.54 7.51 9.10
N GLU A 8 27.80 6.22 8.90
CA GLU A 8 27.07 5.11 9.51
C GLU A 8 28.05 4.19 10.24
N GLN A 9 28.63 4.67 11.34
CA GLN A 9 29.64 3.93 12.11
C GLN A 9 29.44 4.07 13.60
N VAL A 10 29.88 3.05 14.36
CA VAL A 10 29.87 3.08 15.82
C VAL A 10 30.85 4.15 16.32
N ILE A 11 30.37 5.05 17.17
CA ILE A 11 31.23 6.04 17.84
C ILE A 11 32.14 5.30 18.84
N ASN A 12 33.39 5.08 18.45
CA ASN A 12 34.45 4.54 19.31
C ASN A 12 35.25 5.68 19.98
N GLN A 13 36.25 5.32 20.78
CA GLN A 13 37.07 6.31 21.51
C GLN A 13 37.79 7.30 20.58
N ILE A 14 38.28 6.84 19.42
CA ILE A 14 38.99 7.68 18.44
C ILE A 14 38.01 8.68 17.80
N ILE A 15 36.84 8.22 17.39
CA ILE A 15 35.79 9.06 16.80
C ILE A 15 35.30 10.07 17.84
N ASN A 16 35.08 9.65 19.09
CA ASN A 16 34.65 10.56 20.15
C ASN A 16 35.68 11.68 20.37
N GLN A 17 36.97 11.35 20.44
CA GLN A 17 38.04 12.34 20.54
C GLN A 17 38.08 13.30 19.33
N HIS A 18 37.76 12.81 18.13
CA HIS A 18 37.68 13.66 16.94
C HIS A 18 36.44 14.57 16.96
N LEU A 19 35.29 14.07 17.42
CA LEU A 19 34.07 14.86 17.59
C LEU A 19 34.27 15.96 18.64
N ASP A 20 34.91 15.64 19.78
CA ASP A 20 35.23 16.59 20.84
C ASP A 20 36.12 17.76 20.33
N ARG A 21 37.00 17.48 19.36
CA ARG A 21 37.88 18.49 18.73
C ARG A 21 37.16 19.38 17.71
N ILE A 22 36.08 18.89 17.11
CA ILE A 22 35.35 19.57 16.03
C ILE A 22 34.13 20.32 16.56
N ASN A 23 33.64 19.96 17.75
CA ASN A 23 32.47 20.54 18.39
C ASN A 23 32.61 22.06 18.62
N ASN A 24 32.18 22.84 17.64
CA ASN A 24 32.13 24.31 17.65
C ASN A 24 30.78 24.79 17.10
N GLU A 25 30.50 26.09 17.26
CA GLU A 25 29.21 26.70 16.87
C GLU A 25 28.87 26.58 15.37
N MET A 26 29.85 26.26 14.51
CA MET A 26 29.65 26.09 13.06
C MET A 26 29.39 24.64 12.64
N THR A 27 29.44 23.68 13.56
CA THR A 27 29.27 22.25 13.27
C THR A 27 28.00 21.67 13.87
N ARG A 28 27.20 20.98 13.04
CA ARG A 28 26.03 20.22 13.49
C ARG A 28 26.35 18.74 13.50
N ILE A 29 26.47 18.18 14.70
CA ILE A 29 26.67 16.74 14.91
C ILE A 29 25.30 16.09 15.12
N GLN A 30 24.93 15.15 14.25
CA GLN A 30 23.71 14.36 14.39
C GLN A 30 24.06 12.94 14.80
N THR A 31 23.55 12.50 15.96
CA THR A 31 23.74 11.13 16.47
C THR A 31 22.40 10.47 16.74
N SER A 32 22.37 9.14 16.71
CA SER A 32 21.20 8.36 17.12
C SER A 32 21.67 7.14 17.92
N PRO A 33 20.89 6.68 18.93
CA PRO A 33 21.21 5.44 19.63
C PRO A 33 21.10 4.25 18.66
N ILE A 34 21.91 3.22 18.91
CA ILE A 34 21.84 1.96 18.16
C ILE A 34 20.49 1.30 18.45
N ASP A 35 19.75 0.92 17.40
CA ASP A 35 18.46 0.24 17.54
C ASP A 35 18.67 -1.14 18.20
N SER A 36 17.86 -1.45 19.22
CA SER A 36 17.95 -2.73 19.92
C SER A 36 17.82 -3.96 19.01
N ALA A 37 16.98 -3.89 17.97
CA ALA A 37 16.75 -4.97 17.01
C ALA A 37 17.92 -5.18 16.05
N GLU A 38 18.68 -4.13 15.75
CA GLU A 38 19.84 -4.15 14.83
C GLU A 38 21.19 -4.22 15.56
N SER A 39 21.19 -3.97 16.87
CA SER A 39 22.40 -3.85 17.70
C SER A 39 23.37 -5.01 17.55
N SER A 40 22.84 -6.24 17.51
CA SER A 40 23.64 -7.45 17.33
C SER A 40 24.42 -7.46 16.01
N LYS A 41 23.79 -7.02 14.91
CA LYS A 41 24.41 -6.96 13.58
C LYS A 41 25.47 -5.86 13.52
N ILE A 42 25.11 -4.64 13.90
CA ILE A 42 26.00 -3.47 13.84
C ILE A 42 27.27 -3.70 14.66
N LEU A 43 27.13 -4.24 15.88
CA LEU A 43 28.28 -4.50 16.76
C LEU A 43 29.12 -5.69 16.29
N ALA A 44 28.51 -6.71 15.68
CA ALA A 44 29.23 -7.83 15.10
C ALA A 44 30.06 -7.39 13.88
N GLU A 45 29.49 -6.60 12.97
CA GLU A 45 30.20 -6.04 11.81
C GLU A 45 31.36 -5.14 12.24
N TYR A 46 31.13 -4.26 13.23
CA TYR A 46 32.19 -3.43 13.81
C TYR A 46 33.34 -4.27 14.38
N LEU A 47 33.03 -5.33 15.13
CA LEU A 47 34.04 -6.21 15.71
C LEU A 47 34.75 -7.05 14.63
N ALA A 48 34.05 -7.50 13.60
CA ALA A 48 34.62 -8.27 12.49
C ALA A 48 35.68 -7.47 11.73
N LEU A 49 35.41 -6.20 11.44
CA LEU A 49 36.38 -5.29 10.83
C LEU A 49 37.63 -5.13 11.70
N LEU A 50 37.44 -4.89 13.00
CA LEU A 50 38.56 -4.76 13.95
C LEU A 50 39.40 -6.04 14.06
N ILE A 51 38.75 -7.20 14.17
CA ILE A 51 39.45 -8.48 14.26
C ILE A 51 40.23 -8.75 12.98
N ARG A 52 39.65 -8.49 11.80
CA ARG A 52 40.36 -8.65 10.52
C ARG A 52 41.63 -7.80 10.48
N ASP A 53 41.50 -6.51 10.80
CA ASP A 53 42.66 -5.60 10.81
C ASP A 53 43.73 -6.09 11.79
N VAL A 54 43.35 -6.55 12.99
CA VAL A 54 44.29 -7.12 13.98
C VAL A 54 44.97 -8.39 13.47
N LEU A 55 44.24 -9.28 12.78
CA LEU A 55 44.80 -10.52 12.23
C LEU A 55 45.79 -10.24 11.09
N ASP A 56 45.55 -9.21 10.28
CA ASP A 56 46.44 -8.78 9.19
C ASP A 56 47.79 -8.26 9.73
N TYR A 57 47.81 -7.66 10.92
CA TYR A 57 49.03 -7.22 11.61
C TYR A 57 49.86 -8.34 12.26
N ILE A 58 49.35 -9.58 12.34
CA ILE A 58 50.13 -10.71 12.86
C ILE A 58 51.13 -11.14 11.78
N GLU A 59 52.40 -10.77 11.97
CA GLU A 59 53.53 -11.09 11.09
C GLU A 59 54.24 -12.41 11.49
N GLY A 60 54.87 -13.09 10.52
CA GLY A 60 55.71 -14.27 10.73
C GLY A 60 55.70 -15.22 9.53
N GLU A 61 56.85 -15.46 8.89
CA GLU A 61 56.93 -16.19 7.61
C GLU A 61 56.40 -17.64 7.67
N ASN A 62 56.47 -18.31 8.83
CA ASN A 62 56.06 -19.72 8.98
C ASN A 62 54.99 -19.99 10.07
N GLU A 63 54.78 -19.09 11.03
CA GLU A 63 53.86 -19.30 12.18
C GLU A 63 52.66 -18.34 12.21
N ALA A 64 52.54 -17.43 11.23
CA ALA A 64 51.47 -16.42 11.24
C ALA A 64 50.07 -17.05 11.26
N VAL A 65 49.85 -18.15 10.54
CA VAL A 65 48.56 -18.84 10.50
C VAL A 65 48.24 -19.48 11.86
N ASP A 66 49.19 -20.16 12.50
CA ASP A 66 49.01 -20.78 13.82
C ASP A 66 48.72 -19.74 14.90
N ASN A 67 49.41 -18.60 14.86
CA ASN A 67 49.16 -17.49 15.80
C ASN A 67 47.77 -16.86 15.59
N ARG A 68 47.33 -16.70 14.33
CA ARG A 68 45.97 -16.26 14.00
C ARG A 68 44.91 -17.23 14.52
N ILE A 69 45.11 -18.54 14.33
CA ILE A 69 44.22 -19.59 14.85
C ILE A 69 44.14 -19.53 16.38
N SER A 70 45.28 -19.44 17.05
CA SER A 70 45.37 -19.39 18.51
C SER A 70 44.58 -18.21 19.09
N LEU A 71 44.70 -17.04 18.47
CA LEU A 71 43.91 -15.86 18.86
C LEU A 71 42.40 -16.10 18.68
N CYS A 72 41.98 -16.59 17.51
CA CYS A 72 40.57 -16.90 17.24
C CYS A 72 40.00 -17.94 18.22
N ASN A 73 40.71 -19.03 18.47
CA ASN A 73 40.29 -20.07 19.41
C ASN A 73 40.22 -19.55 20.86
N SER A 74 41.13 -18.66 21.26
CA SER A 74 41.07 -18.01 22.57
C SER A 74 39.84 -17.12 22.73
N LEU A 75 39.44 -16.41 21.68
CA LEU A 75 38.21 -15.60 21.66
C LEU A 75 36.96 -16.48 21.76
N ILE A 76 36.90 -17.59 21.02
CA ILE A 76 35.80 -18.57 21.06
C ILE A 76 35.64 -19.12 22.48
N GLU A 77 36.72 -19.53 23.13
CA GLU A 77 36.68 -20.09 24.48
C GLU A 77 36.25 -19.05 25.53
N HIS A 78 36.69 -17.79 25.37
CA HIS A 78 36.24 -16.70 26.23
C HIS A 78 34.73 -16.49 26.14
N ILE A 79 34.17 -16.47 24.92
CA ILE A 79 32.72 -16.34 24.69
C ILE A 79 31.96 -17.51 25.33
N ALA A 80 32.41 -18.75 25.10
CA ALA A 80 31.78 -19.93 25.70
C ALA A 80 31.76 -19.86 27.24
N THR A 81 32.86 -19.41 27.85
CA THR A 81 32.97 -19.26 29.30
C THR A 81 32.01 -18.22 29.86
N VAL A 82 31.84 -17.08 29.20
CA VAL A 82 30.90 -16.01 29.61
C VAL A 82 29.45 -16.52 29.58
N ILE A 83 29.09 -17.26 28.54
CA ILE A 83 27.75 -17.88 28.40
C ILE A 83 27.51 -18.92 29.49
N GLU A 84 28.51 -19.78 29.74
CA GLU A 84 28.43 -20.82 30.76
C GLU A 84 28.29 -20.23 32.17
N LYS A 85 28.88 -19.07 32.45
CA LYS A 85 28.74 -18.39 33.75
C LYS A 85 27.46 -17.56 33.88
N GLY A 86 26.70 -17.35 32.80
CA GLY A 86 25.51 -16.51 32.82
C GLY A 86 25.82 -15.02 33.06
N GLU A 87 26.99 -14.57 32.63
CA GLU A 87 27.43 -13.17 32.77
C GLU A 87 26.86 -12.30 31.63
N ARG A 88 26.93 -10.97 31.77
CA ARG A 88 26.58 -10.00 30.71
C ARG A 88 25.17 -10.16 30.11
N GLY A 89 24.22 -10.64 30.90
CA GLY A 89 22.82 -10.80 30.48
C GLY A 89 22.48 -12.14 29.83
N PHE A 90 23.44 -13.06 29.70
CA PHE A 90 23.15 -14.44 29.30
C PHE A 90 22.40 -15.17 30.43
N ARG A 91 21.37 -15.94 30.07
CA ARG A 91 20.85 -16.99 30.97
C ARG A 91 21.86 -18.14 30.98
N HIS A 92 22.14 -18.71 32.15
CA HIS A 92 23.03 -19.87 32.27
C HIS A 92 22.61 -20.97 31.28
N ASN A 93 23.45 -21.23 30.28
CA ASN A 93 23.11 -22.13 29.18
C ASN A 93 24.35 -22.93 28.74
N ARG A 94 24.49 -24.14 29.29
CA ARG A 94 25.60 -25.06 28.99
C ARG A 94 25.59 -25.57 27.55
N GLU A 95 24.41 -25.76 26.96
CA GLU A 95 24.28 -26.25 25.58
C GLU A 95 24.78 -25.20 24.58
N LEU A 96 24.45 -23.93 24.80
CA LEU A 96 24.95 -22.82 23.98
C LEU A 96 26.46 -22.65 24.13
N ALA A 97 26.99 -22.76 25.35
CA ALA A 97 28.44 -22.71 25.58
C ALA A 97 29.17 -23.87 24.86
N LEU A 98 28.63 -25.09 24.92
CA LEU A 98 29.16 -26.24 24.21
C LEU A 98 29.11 -26.06 22.68
N MET A 99 27.99 -25.52 22.16
CA MET A 99 27.84 -25.19 20.75
C MET A 99 28.94 -24.22 20.28
N VAL A 100 29.25 -23.18 21.06
CA VAL A 100 30.33 -22.23 20.75
C VAL A 100 31.70 -22.94 20.76
N ARG A 101 31.99 -23.80 21.74
CA ARG A 101 33.25 -24.56 21.78
C ARG A 101 33.41 -25.51 20.58
N ASN A 102 32.32 -26.04 20.04
CA ASN A 102 32.39 -26.88 18.84
C ASN A 102 32.83 -26.13 17.56
N HIS A 103 32.97 -24.81 17.62
CA HIS A 103 33.47 -24.00 16.51
C HIS A 103 34.99 -23.71 16.61
N ILE A 104 35.70 -24.31 17.56
CA ILE A 104 37.16 -24.24 17.66
C ILE A 104 37.78 -24.70 16.32
N ILE A 105 38.66 -23.86 15.78
CA ILE A 105 39.34 -24.07 14.51
C ILE A 105 40.40 -25.16 14.69
N HIS A 106 40.39 -26.15 13.80
CA HIS A 106 41.36 -27.23 13.78
C HIS A 106 42.77 -26.72 13.44
N GLN A 107 43.81 -27.35 14.01
CA GLN A 107 45.22 -26.93 13.88
C GLN A 107 45.68 -26.83 12.41
N ASP A 108 45.26 -27.78 11.55
CA ASP A 108 45.58 -27.76 10.12
C ASP A 108 45.01 -26.57 9.30
N ALA A 109 44.04 -25.80 9.84
CA ALA A 109 43.36 -24.69 9.17
C ALA A 109 43.01 -24.89 7.68
N LYS A 110 42.46 -26.07 7.35
CA LYS A 110 42.03 -26.39 5.98
C LYS A 110 40.60 -25.91 5.73
N LEU A 111 40.37 -25.34 4.55
CA LEU A 111 39.02 -25.06 4.05
C LEU A 111 38.40 -26.34 3.47
N LEU A 112 37.17 -26.67 3.89
CA LEU A 112 36.40 -27.74 3.27
C LEU A 112 35.82 -27.25 1.94
N LEU A 113 36.44 -27.64 0.82
CA LEU A 113 36.03 -27.17 -0.50
C LEU A 113 34.95 -28.06 -1.13
N ALA A 114 35.01 -29.37 -0.98
CA ALA A 114 34.02 -30.27 -1.56
C ALA A 114 33.93 -31.58 -0.79
N LEU A 115 32.72 -32.13 -0.74
CA LEU A 115 32.47 -33.52 -0.34
C LEU A 115 31.85 -34.23 -1.54
N VAL A 116 32.66 -34.95 -2.31
CA VAL A 116 32.22 -35.67 -3.50
C VAL A 116 32.65 -37.14 -3.44
N ASP A 117 31.90 -38.00 -4.13
CA ASP A 117 32.35 -39.37 -4.39
C ASP A 117 33.69 -39.33 -5.14
N LYS A 118 34.64 -40.18 -4.72
CA LYS A 118 35.98 -40.29 -5.32
C LYS A 118 35.96 -40.51 -6.83
N LYS A 119 34.85 -41.02 -7.38
CA LYS A 119 34.69 -41.26 -8.82
C LYS A 119 34.20 -40.05 -9.63
N LYS A 120 33.76 -38.97 -8.97
CA LYS A 120 33.23 -37.76 -9.63
C LYS A 120 34.27 -36.65 -9.66
N SER A 121 34.36 -35.94 -10.78
CA SER A 121 35.18 -34.73 -10.90
C SER A 121 34.59 -33.60 -10.06
N ILE A 122 35.45 -32.88 -9.34
CA ILE A 122 35.03 -31.66 -8.62
C ILE A 122 34.89 -30.54 -9.65
N ILE A 123 33.67 -30.05 -9.81
CA ILE A 123 33.37 -28.86 -10.62
C ILE A 123 33.02 -27.75 -9.64
N ARG A 124 33.82 -26.69 -9.64
CA ARG A 124 33.60 -25.49 -8.84
C ARG A 124 33.74 -24.25 -9.72
N PRO A 125 32.96 -23.19 -9.44
CA PRO A 125 33.16 -21.87 -10.04
C PRO A 125 34.58 -21.35 -9.78
N ASP A 126 35.08 -20.48 -10.66
CA ASP A 126 36.42 -19.90 -10.55
C ASP A 126 36.50 -18.87 -9.42
N THR A 127 35.40 -18.16 -9.18
CA THR A 127 35.27 -17.27 -8.01
C THR A 127 34.79 -18.05 -6.79
N SER A 128 35.13 -17.55 -5.59
CA SER A 128 34.65 -18.15 -4.33
C SER A 128 33.12 -18.26 -4.33
N ILE A 129 32.60 -19.38 -3.82
CA ILE A 129 31.16 -19.54 -3.57
C ILE A 129 30.76 -19.04 -2.18
N ALA A 130 31.74 -18.67 -1.35
CA ALA A 130 31.52 -18.14 -0.01
C ALA A 130 31.56 -16.61 0.02
N GLU A 131 32.11 -15.95 -1.00
CA GLU A 131 32.28 -14.49 -1.05
C GLU A 131 31.49 -13.87 -2.21
N ASN A 132 31.16 -12.60 -2.06
CA ASN A 132 30.59 -11.81 -3.15
C ASN A 132 31.66 -11.47 -4.19
N SER A 133 31.27 -11.30 -5.46
CA SER A 133 32.21 -10.94 -6.54
C SER A 133 31.53 -10.05 -7.58
N LEU A 134 32.28 -9.15 -8.22
CA LEU A 134 31.78 -8.29 -9.29
C LEU A 134 32.37 -8.75 -10.63
N PHE A 135 31.51 -8.83 -11.65
CA PHE A 135 31.87 -9.11 -13.03
C PHE A 135 31.55 -7.88 -13.86
N THR A 136 32.57 -7.28 -14.47
CA THR A 136 32.49 -6.07 -15.29
C THR A 136 32.86 -6.31 -16.77
N GLY A 137 33.33 -7.52 -17.08
CA GLY A 137 33.82 -7.87 -18.42
C GLY A 137 35.27 -7.45 -18.65
N ALA A 138 36.03 -7.16 -17.59
CA ALA A 138 37.44 -6.81 -17.68
C ALA A 138 38.30 -8.00 -18.12
N THR A 139 39.40 -7.74 -18.82
CA THR A 139 40.27 -8.79 -19.41
C THR A 139 40.96 -9.69 -18.39
N HIS A 140 41.01 -9.30 -17.12
CA HIS A 140 41.62 -10.06 -16.03
C HIS A 140 40.59 -10.77 -15.14
N GLU A 141 39.30 -10.68 -15.45
CA GLU A 141 38.22 -11.36 -14.71
C GLU A 141 37.86 -12.70 -15.37
N PRO A 142 37.35 -13.68 -14.60
CA PRO A 142 36.78 -14.90 -15.17
C PRO A 142 35.59 -14.58 -16.09
N SER A 143 35.51 -15.29 -17.22
CA SER A 143 34.37 -15.14 -18.12
C SER A 143 33.07 -15.54 -17.42
N MET A 144 32.05 -14.66 -17.48
CA MET A 144 30.74 -14.93 -16.89
C MET A 144 30.11 -16.22 -17.43
N VAL A 145 30.25 -16.51 -18.73
CA VAL A 145 29.77 -17.79 -19.32
C VAL A 145 30.47 -18.99 -18.68
N SER A 146 31.80 -18.93 -18.54
CA SER A 146 32.58 -20.01 -17.91
C SER A 146 32.10 -20.25 -16.47
N GLU A 147 31.85 -19.16 -15.75
CA GLU A 147 31.37 -19.19 -14.38
C GLU A 147 29.97 -19.81 -14.29
N LEU A 148 29.01 -19.33 -15.09
CA LEU A 148 27.64 -19.86 -15.12
C LEU A 148 27.60 -21.36 -15.46
N LYS A 149 28.44 -21.83 -16.38
CA LYS A 149 28.55 -23.27 -16.68
C LYS A 149 28.93 -24.09 -15.44
N LYS A 150 29.91 -23.62 -14.67
CA LYS A 150 30.36 -24.27 -13.43
C LYS A 150 29.33 -24.17 -12.32
N GLU A 151 28.62 -23.05 -12.22
CA GLU A 151 27.52 -22.85 -11.29
C GLU A 151 26.36 -23.83 -11.57
N ILE A 152 25.93 -23.95 -12.83
CA ILE A 152 24.92 -24.92 -13.28
C ILE A 152 25.31 -26.35 -12.88
N LEU A 153 26.54 -26.76 -13.17
CA LEU A 153 27.00 -28.12 -12.91
C LEU A 153 27.27 -28.40 -11.42
N SER A 154 27.33 -27.40 -10.56
CA SER A 154 27.64 -27.58 -9.13
C SER A 154 26.45 -27.30 -8.19
N CYS A 155 25.27 -27.01 -8.74
CA CYS A 155 24.06 -26.74 -7.96
C CYS A 155 23.03 -27.88 -7.99
N ASP A 156 22.04 -27.79 -7.10
CA ASP A 156 20.96 -28.76 -6.94
C ASP A 156 19.64 -28.24 -7.55
N ARG A 157 19.41 -26.92 -7.53
CA ARG A 157 18.24 -26.26 -8.11
C ARG A 157 18.62 -24.93 -8.75
N ILE A 158 18.00 -24.61 -9.89
CA ILE A 158 18.21 -23.37 -10.64
C ILE A 158 16.90 -22.59 -10.74
N GLU A 159 16.98 -21.29 -10.44
CA GLU A 159 15.88 -20.33 -10.63
C GLU A 159 16.38 -19.16 -11.48
N LEU A 160 15.76 -18.97 -12.64
CA LEU A 160 16.11 -17.91 -13.59
C LEU A 160 14.96 -16.91 -13.69
N LEU A 161 15.24 -15.63 -13.42
CA LEU A 161 14.31 -14.53 -13.61
C LEU A 161 14.93 -13.56 -14.61
N VAL A 162 14.53 -13.66 -15.88
CA VAL A 162 15.17 -12.91 -16.98
C VAL A 162 14.14 -12.31 -17.93
N SER A 163 14.33 -11.02 -18.22
CA SER A 163 13.45 -10.26 -19.11
C SER A 163 13.36 -10.84 -20.52
N PHE A 164 14.48 -11.26 -21.10
CA PHE A 164 14.45 -11.94 -22.39
C PHE A 164 15.50 -13.03 -22.55
N ILE A 165 15.16 -14.02 -23.37
CA ILE A 165 16.00 -15.18 -23.66
C ILE A 165 16.23 -15.25 -25.17
N LYS A 166 17.46 -15.00 -25.60
CA LYS A 166 17.89 -15.17 -26.99
C LYS A 166 18.46 -16.56 -27.20
N TRP A 167 18.22 -17.12 -28.40
CA TRP A 167 18.82 -18.39 -28.80
C TRP A 167 20.36 -18.34 -28.77
N SER A 168 20.94 -17.19 -29.15
CA SER A 168 22.39 -16.97 -29.19
C SER A 168 23.07 -17.05 -27.82
N GLY A 169 22.38 -16.64 -26.75
CA GLY A 169 22.87 -16.78 -25.37
C GLY A 169 22.61 -18.18 -24.82
N LEU A 170 21.38 -18.70 -25.00
CA LEU A 170 21.00 -20.00 -24.46
C LEU A 170 21.94 -21.12 -24.94
N ARG A 171 22.32 -21.12 -26.22
CA ARG A 171 23.24 -22.12 -26.79
C ARG A 171 24.59 -22.20 -26.07
N LEU A 172 25.02 -21.14 -25.38
CA LEU A 172 26.31 -21.10 -24.69
C LEU A 172 26.31 -21.95 -23.42
N ILE A 173 25.16 -22.13 -22.77
CA ILE A 173 25.00 -22.85 -21.48
C ILE A 173 24.05 -24.06 -21.59
N LEU A 174 23.55 -24.35 -22.79
CA LEU A 174 22.49 -25.34 -23.02
C LEU A 174 22.94 -26.77 -22.68
N ASP A 175 24.19 -27.12 -22.95
CA ASP A 175 24.67 -28.48 -22.70
C ASP A 175 24.84 -28.75 -21.20
N GLU A 176 25.26 -27.75 -20.44
CA GLU A 176 25.31 -27.82 -18.98
C GLU A 176 23.91 -27.88 -18.36
N LEU A 177 22.94 -27.11 -18.89
CA LEU A 177 21.54 -27.19 -18.45
C LEU A 177 20.92 -28.55 -18.74
N LYS A 178 21.24 -29.17 -19.89
CA LYS A 178 20.83 -30.55 -20.18
C LYS A 178 21.41 -31.51 -19.14
N GLU A 179 22.72 -31.47 -18.92
CA GLU A 179 23.36 -32.37 -17.96
C GLU A 179 22.75 -32.21 -16.55
N PHE A 180 22.57 -30.97 -16.11
CA PHE A 180 21.93 -30.63 -14.83
C PHE A 180 20.51 -31.19 -14.70
N THR A 181 19.68 -31.02 -15.73
CA THR A 181 18.29 -31.49 -15.69
C THR A 181 18.19 -33.01 -15.78
N TYR A 182 19.03 -33.66 -16.59
CA TYR A 182 19.06 -35.13 -16.75
C TYR A 182 19.50 -35.86 -15.47
N ARG A 183 20.39 -35.25 -14.67
CA ARG A 183 20.80 -35.83 -13.37
C ARG A 183 19.78 -35.61 -12.25
N GLY A 184 18.61 -35.02 -12.54
CA GLY A 184 17.53 -34.78 -11.59
C GLY A 184 17.42 -33.36 -11.04
N GLY A 185 18.26 -32.42 -11.49
CA GLY A 185 18.21 -31.02 -11.07
C GLY A 185 16.93 -30.31 -11.55
N SER A 186 16.36 -29.46 -10.70
CA SER A 186 15.14 -28.70 -10.99
C SER A 186 15.47 -27.33 -11.58
N LEU A 187 14.88 -27.01 -12.74
CA LEU A 187 15.02 -25.71 -13.41
C LEU A 187 13.69 -24.96 -13.48
N ARG A 188 13.65 -23.77 -12.89
CA ARG A 188 12.49 -22.87 -12.93
C ARG A 188 12.85 -21.58 -13.65
N VAL A 189 12.06 -21.18 -14.64
CA VAL A 189 12.32 -19.98 -15.45
C VAL A 189 11.10 -19.07 -15.46
N ILE A 190 11.29 -17.81 -15.08
CA ILE A 190 10.31 -16.73 -15.27
C ILE A 190 10.82 -15.80 -16.37
N THR A 191 9.96 -15.51 -17.36
CA THR A 191 10.27 -14.55 -18.43
C THR A 191 9.01 -13.80 -18.91
N THR A 192 9.15 -12.93 -19.90
CA THR A 192 8.06 -12.11 -20.45
C THR A 192 8.09 -12.05 -21.98
N SER A 193 6.94 -11.77 -22.61
CA SER A 193 6.84 -11.43 -24.03
C SER A 193 7.14 -9.96 -24.34
N TYR A 194 7.31 -9.13 -23.31
CA TYR A 194 7.60 -7.70 -23.41
C TYR A 194 8.78 -7.38 -24.36
N LEU A 195 8.63 -6.35 -25.20
CA LEU A 195 9.55 -5.93 -26.29
C LEU A 195 9.76 -6.96 -27.42
N GLY A 196 9.09 -8.11 -27.38
CA GLY A 196 9.28 -9.18 -28.36
C GLY A 196 10.72 -9.70 -28.45
N ALA A 197 11.56 -9.39 -27.45
CA ALA A 197 13.00 -9.67 -27.50
C ALA A 197 13.29 -11.16 -27.27
N THR A 198 12.46 -11.89 -26.54
CA THR A 198 12.62 -13.33 -26.34
C THR A 198 12.46 -14.10 -27.66
N ASP A 199 13.33 -15.06 -27.91
CA ASP A 199 13.22 -15.94 -29.06
C ASP A 199 12.36 -17.16 -28.71
N PHE A 200 11.26 -17.37 -29.45
CA PHE A 200 10.39 -18.53 -29.28
C PHE A 200 11.17 -19.86 -29.23
N LYS A 201 12.15 -20.02 -30.13
CA LYS A 201 13.03 -21.21 -30.20
C LYS A 201 13.78 -21.48 -28.89
N ALA A 202 14.16 -20.43 -28.15
CA ALA A 202 14.86 -20.58 -26.89
C ALA A 202 13.93 -21.11 -25.79
N VAL A 203 12.71 -20.55 -25.69
CA VAL A 203 11.67 -21.01 -24.75
C VAL A 203 11.26 -22.45 -25.05
N GLU A 204 10.98 -22.76 -26.32
CA GLU A 204 10.66 -24.11 -26.78
C GLU A 204 11.76 -25.09 -26.39
N LYS A 205 13.03 -24.74 -26.59
CA LYS A 205 14.13 -25.63 -26.24
C LYS A 205 14.29 -25.84 -24.74
N LEU A 206 14.15 -24.79 -23.93
CA LEU A 206 14.15 -24.91 -22.47
C LEU A 206 13.01 -25.81 -21.99
N SER A 207 11.80 -25.64 -22.54
CA SER A 207 10.63 -26.46 -22.16
C SER A 207 10.79 -27.95 -22.50
N SER A 208 11.70 -28.28 -23.44
CA SER A 208 12.01 -29.67 -23.80
C SER A 208 12.95 -30.38 -22.82
N LEU A 209 13.53 -29.66 -21.85
CA LEU A 209 14.42 -30.25 -20.85
C LEU A 209 13.61 -30.94 -19.74
N PRO A 210 14.06 -32.08 -19.19
CA PRO A 210 13.40 -32.71 -18.05
C PRO A 210 13.43 -31.78 -16.83
N ASN A 211 12.51 -31.96 -15.87
CA ASN A 211 12.46 -31.19 -14.61
C ASN A 211 12.52 -29.66 -14.80
N THR A 212 11.95 -29.17 -15.90
CA THR A 212 11.98 -27.75 -16.27
C THR A 212 10.57 -27.18 -16.34
N GLU A 213 10.33 -26.09 -15.60
CA GLU A 213 9.08 -25.33 -15.62
C GLU A 213 9.37 -23.90 -16.08
N ILE A 214 8.51 -23.36 -16.95
CA ILE A 214 8.64 -22.01 -17.48
C ILE A 214 7.32 -21.27 -17.25
N ARG A 215 7.38 -20.10 -16.60
CA ARG A 215 6.24 -19.19 -16.51
C ARG A 215 6.50 -17.91 -17.30
N ILE A 216 5.50 -17.47 -18.05
CA ILE A 216 5.59 -16.32 -18.95
C ILE A 216 4.50 -15.31 -18.61
N SER A 217 4.89 -14.05 -18.44
CA SER A 217 3.94 -12.93 -18.47
C SER A 217 3.73 -12.48 -19.91
N TYR A 218 2.45 -12.39 -20.29
CA TYR A 218 2.00 -11.88 -21.60
C TYR A 218 1.46 -10.45 -21.51
N ASP A 219 1.45 -9.85 -20.32
CA ASP A 219 1.00 -8.47 -20.10
C ASP A 219 2.15 -7.51 -20.39
N THR A 220 2.10 -6.84 -21.54
CA THR A 220 3.17 -5.97 -22.04
C THR A 220 3.03 -4.51 -21.60
N GLU A 221 1.86 -4.13 -21.08
CA GLU A 221 1.56 -2.77 -20.62
C GLU A 221 1.88 -2.56 -19.13
N ARG A 222 1.60 -3.56 -18.28
CA ARG A 222 1.70 -3.42 -16.82
C ARG A 222 2.91 -4.14 -16.23
N THR A 223 3.16 -5.38 -16.64
CA THR A 223 4.24 -6.21 -16.07
C THR A 223 5.56 -6.00 -16.83
N ARG A 224 6.18 -4.82 -16.64
CA ARG A 224 7.54 -4.52 -17.13
C ARG A 224 8.60 -5.29 -16.32
N LEU A 225 8.71 -6.59 -16.54
CA LEU A 225 9.74 -7.42 -15.91
C LEU A 225 11.11 -7.09 -16.53
N HIS A 226 11.87 -6.23 -15.84
CA HIS A 226 13.25 -5.87 -16.19
C HIS A 226 14.32 -6.54 -15.32
N ALA A 227 13.93 -7.58 -14.56
CA ALA A 227 14.83 -8.31 -13.68
C ALA A 227 15.71 -9.31 -14.45
N LYS A 228 16.95 -9.46 -13.97
CA LYS A 228 17.98 -10.31 -14.58
C LYS A 228 18.76 -10.96 -13.46
N THR A 229 18.24 -12.10 -13.03
CA THR A 229 18.73 -12.82 -11.87
C THR A 229 18.88 -14.30 -12.21
N TYR A 230 20.04 -14.86 -11.88
CA TYR A 230 20.36 -16.27 -12.01
C TYR A 230 20.67 -16.81 -10.62
N VAL A 231 19.89 -17.75 -10.10
CA VAL A 231 20.09 -18.30 -8.76
C VAL A 231 20.41 -19.78 -8.84
N PHE A 232 21.48 -20.17 -8.14
CA PHE A 232 22.02 -21.51 -8.07
C PHE A 232 21.98 -21.99 -6.62
N TRP A 233 20.94 -22.76 -6.30
CA TRP A 233 20.69 -23.26 -4.95
C TRP A 233 21.51 -24.52 -4.67
N ARG A 234 22.09 -24.58 -3.47
CA ARG A 234 22.85 -25.72 -2.97
C ARG A 234 22.36 -26.13 -1.59
N ASP A 235 22.11 -27.42 -1.40
CA ASP A 235 21.69 -27.96 -0.10
C ASP A 235 22.78 -27.81 0.98
N SER A 236 24.03 -27.57 0.56
CA SER A 236 25.16 -27.28 1.45
C SER A 236 25.10 -25.92 2.14
N GLY A 237 24.18 -25.03 1.75
CA GLY A 237 24.09 -23.65 2.29
C GLY A 237 25.12 -22.68 1.71
N PHE A 238 25.69 -23.01 0.54
CA PHE A 238 26.63 -22.17 -0.22
C PHE A 238 26.04 -21.82 -1.60
N SER A 239 24.76 -21.45 -1.61
CA SER A 239 24.06 -21.01 -2.82
C SER A 239 24.62 -19.69 -3.33
N SER A 240 24.42 -19.41 -4.61
CA SER A 240 24.90 -18.19 -5.27
C SER A 240 23.81 -17.57 -6.13
N ALA A 241 23.80 -16.24 -6.23
CA ALA A 241 22.91 -15.50 -7.12
C ALA A 241 23.69 -14.47 -7.92
N TYR A 242 23.42 -14.36 -9.23
CA TYR A 242 23.97 -13.34 -10.10
C TYR A 242 22.89 -12.34 -10.41
N ILE A 243 23.12 -11.07 -10.09
CA ILE A 243 22.20 -9.95 -10.34
C ILE A 243 22.93 -8.90 -11.15
N GLY A 244 22.31 -8.40 -12.22
CA GLY A 244 22.93 -7.37 -13.01
C GLY A 244 22.15 -6.94 -14.22
N SER A 245 22.88 -6.48 -15.24
CA SER A 245 22.33 -6.01 -16.51
C SER A 245 22.30 -7.10 -17.61
N SER A 246 22.86 -8.30 -17.34
CA SER A 246 22.99 -9.35 -18.36
C SER A 246 21.75 -10.26 -18.50
N ASN A 247 21.07 -10.17 -19.64
CA ASN A 247 20.09 -11.15 -20.09
C ASN A 247 20.74 -12.41 -20.68
N ILE A 248 19.94 -13.42 -21.03
CA ILE A 248 20.43 -14.60 -21.77
C ILE A 248 20.62 -14.21 -23.24
N SER A 249 21.75 -13.59 -23.56
CA SER A 249 22.20 -13.29 -24.92
C SER A 249 23.72 -13.42 -25.02
N GLU A 250 24.22 -13.68 -26.24
CA GLU A 250 25.67 -13.77 -26.48
C GLU A 250 26.39 -12.49 -26.07
N SER A 251 25.90 -11.33 -26.52
CA SER A 251 26.50 -10.04 -26.20
C SER A 251 26.58 -9.78 -24.70
N ALA A 252 25.52 -10.10 -23.95
CA ALA A 252 25.46 -9.82 -22.51
C ALA A 252 26.31 -10.77 -21.66
N MET A 253 26.64 -11.97 -22.16
CA MET A 253 27.38 -12.98 -21.41
C MET A 253 28.87 -13.03 -21.78
N THR A 254 29.29 -12.59 -22.97
CA THR A 254 30.69 -12.72 -23.44
C THR A 254 31.47 -11.42 -23.50
N SER A 255 30.94 -10.37 -24.13
CA SER A 255 31.73 -9.19 -24.54
C SER A 255 31.07 -7.85 -24.25
N GLY A 256 29.89 -7.85 -23.63
CA GLY A 256 29.20 -6.64 -23.19
C GLY A 256 29.88 -6.05 -21.96
N LEU A 257 29.94 -4.72 -21.89
CA LEU A 257 30.28 -3.98 -20.68
C LEU A 257 29.08 -4.03 -19.74
N GLU A 258 28.94 -5.15 -19.03
CA GLU A 258 27.82 -5.44 -18.14
C GLU A 258 28.32 -5.48 -16.71
N TRP A 259 27.51 -5.02 -15.76
CA TRP A 259 27.82 -5.14 -14.34
C TRP A 259 26.95 -6.23 -13.75
N ASN A 260 27.57 -7.31 -13.28
CA ASN A 260 26.89 -8.39 -12.58
C ASN A 260 27.57 -8.63 -11.24
N ILE A 261 26.79 -8.60 -10.16
CA ILE A 261 27.26 -9.01 -8.84
C ILE A 261 26.86 -10.46 -8.60
N LYS A 262 27.84 -11.28 -8.25
CA LYS A 262 27.65 -12.58 -7.62
C LYS A 262 27.50 -12.36 -6.13
N LEU A 263 26.37 -12.80 -5.60
CA LEU A 263 26.06 -12.83 -4.18
C LEU A 263 26.20 -14.27 -3.67
N SER A 264 26.88 -14.44 -2.55
CA SER A 264 27.02 -15.70 -1.83
C SER A 264 25.96 -15.79 -0.73
N GLU A 265 25.34 -16.97 -0.56
CA GLU A 265 24.46 -17.24 0.59
C GLU A 265 25.21 -17.14 1.92
N TYR A 266 26.51 -17.47 1.93
CA TYR A 266 27.32 -17.44 3.14
C TYR A 266 27.58 -16.01 3.63
N ASP A 267 27.91 -15.10 2.71
CA ASP A 267 28.22 -13.70 3.02
C ASP A 267 26.96 -12.81 3.07
N SER A 268 25.98 -13.09 2.21
CA SER A 268 24.79 -12.26 1.97
C SER A 268 23.48 -13.01 2.17
N LYS A 269 23.40 -13.80 3.25
CA LYS A 269 22.27 -14.68 3.58
C LYS A 269 20.90 -13.98 3.55
N ASP A 270 20.82 -12.77 4.11
CA ASP A 270 19.56 -12.02 4.16
C ASP A 270 19.10 -11.57 2.76
N ILE A 271 20.05 -11.24 1.87
CA ILE A 271 19.75 -10.85 0.49
C ILE A 271 19.27 -12.08 -0.31
N LEU A 272 19.92 -13.24 -0.16
CA LEU A 272 19.49 -14.48 -0.82
C LEU A 272 18.08 -14.91 -0.40
N LYS A 273 17.74 -14.79 0.89
CA LYS A 273 16.37 -15.02 1.37
C LYS A 273 15.36 -14.08 0.73
N LYS A 274 15.72 -12.79 0.58
CA LYS A 274 14.88 -11.81 -0.10
C LYS A 274 14.65 -12.21 -1.56
N ILE A 275 15.72 -12.57 -2.28
CA ILE A 275 15.64 -13.04 -3.67
C ILE A 275 14.69 -14.23 -3.78
N GLN A 276 14.80 -15.21 -2.86
CA GLN A 276 13.92 -16.36 -2.83
C GLN A 276 12.45 -15.97 -2.61
N ALA A 277 12.17 -15.12 -1.63
CA ALA A 277 10.82 -14.66 -1.32
C ALA A 277 10.18 -13.93 -2.51
N THR A 278 10.93 -13.01 -3.13
CA THR A 278 10.48 -12.26 -4.32
C THR A 278 10.27 -13.20 -5.51
N PHE A 279 11.16 -14.16 -5.74
CA PHE A 279 11.02 -15.14 -6.82
C PHE A 279 9.75 -15.99 -6.65
N GLU A 280 9.48 -16.52 -5.46
CA GLU A 280 8.28 -17.32 -5.18
C GLU A 280 7.00 -16.48 -5.31
N SER A 281 7.02 -15.21 -4.90
CA SER A 281 5.90 -14.27 -5.10
C SER A 281 5.55 -14.12 -6.58
N TYR A 282 6.55 -13.92 -7.45
CA TYR A 282 6.35 -13.88 -8.90
C TYR A 282 5.96 -15.24 -9.46
N TRP A 283 6.58 -16.31 -8.98
CA TRP A 283 6.30 -17.67 -9.42
C TRP A 283 4.82 -18.01 -9.24
N TYR A 284 4.22 -17.72 -8.08
CA TYR A 284 2.80 -18.01 -7.80
C TYR A 284 1.82 -16.90 -8.20
N SER A 285 2.29 -15.78 -8.74
CA SER A 285 1.40 -14.73 -9.24
C SER A 285 0.58 -15.21 -10.43
N ARG A 286 -0.69 -14.77 -10.51
CA ARG A 286 -1.59 -15.06 -11.63
C ARG A 286 -1.15 -14.39 -12.94
N GLU A 287 -0.26 -13.41 -12.87
CA GLU A 287 0.30 -12.72 -14.04
C GLU A 287 1.25 -13.62 -14.85
N PHE A 288 1.92 -14.56 -14.19
CA PHE A 288 2.89 -15.46 -14.81
C PHE A 288 2.26 -16.83 -15.06
N ILE A 289 1.93 -17.08 -16.33
CA ILE A 289 1.21 -18.28 -16.75
C ILE A 289 2.21 -19.38 -17.08
N ASN A 290 1.97 -20.58 -16.57
CA ASN A 290 2.78 -21.76 -16.91
C ASN A 290 2.71 -22.03 -18.42
N PHE A 291 3.87 -22.09 -19.07
CA PHE A 291 3.97 -22.32 -20.50
C PHE A 291 3.94 -23.82 -20.79
N VAL A 292 2.86 -24.27 -21.43
CA VAL A 292 2.73 -25.64 -21.91
C VAL A 292 2.88 -25.63 -23.43
N PRO A 293 3.94 -26.24 -24.01
CA PRO A 293 4.23 -26.14 -25.45
C PRO A 293 3.05 -26.49 -26.36
N GLU A 294 2.25 -27.49 -25.99
CA GLU A 294 1.09 -27.95 -26.77
C GLU A 294 -0.09 -26.96 -26.78
N LEU A 295 -0.22 -26.12 -25.75
CA LEU A 295 -1.35 -25.20 -25.58
C LEU A 295 -0.98 -23.74 -25.89
N ASP A 296 0.25 -23.34 -25.57
CA ASP A 296 0.66 -21.92 -25.52
C ASP A 296 1.59 -21.50 -26.66
N SER A 297 2.06 -22.42 -27.50
CA SER A 297 3.02 -22.08 -28.56
C SER A 297 2.52 -20.99 -29.51
N ASP A 298 1.27 -21.09 -29.94
CA ASP A 298 0.66 -20.08 -30.81
C ASP A 298 0.43 -18.74 -30.10
N ARG A 299 0.07 -18.79 -28.81
CA ARG A 299 -0.10 -17.61 -27.97
C ARG A 299 1.21 -16.83 -27.84
N LEU A 300 2.30 -17.52 -27.52
CA LEU A 300 3.62 -16.91 -27.39
C LEU A 300 4.15 -16.34 -28.71
N ARG A 301 4.00 -17.07 -29.83
CA ARG A 301 4.40 -16.56 -31.16
C ARG A 301 3.65 -15.29 -31.54
N LYS A 302 2.35 -15.21 -31.25
CA LYS A 302 1.54 -14.02 -31.52
C LYS A 302 1.96 -12.84 -30.64
N ALA A 303 2.11 -13.05 -29.34
CA ALA A 303 2.54 -12.01 -28.40
C ALA A 303 3.94 -11.44 -28.73
N LEU A 304 4.90 -12.30 -29.10
CA LEU A 304 6.23 -11.84 -29.50
C LEU A 304 6.23 -11.10 -30.85
N LYS A 305 5.30 -11.43 -31.75
CA LYS A 305 5.15 -10.73 -33.04
C LYS A 305 4.51 -9.36 -32.87
N SER A 306 3.39 -9.25 -32.14
CA SER A 306 2.72 -7.96 -31.91
C SER A 306 3.68 -6.91 -31.35
N GLU A 307 4.53 -7.29 -30.41
CA GLU A 307 5.52 -6.39 -29.80
C GLU A 307 6.65 -5.99 -30.75
N ARG A 308 7.04 -6.85 -31.70
CA ARG A 308 8.05 -6.49 -32.72
C ARG A 308 7.52 -5.56 -33.80
N TYR A 309 6.23 -5.65 -34.11
CA TYR A 309 5.57 -4.85 -35.15
C TYR A 309 5.07 -3.50 -34.64
N ASN A 310 4.69 -3.36 -33.36
CA ASN A 310 4.30 -2.06 -32.78
C ASN A 310 5.44 -1.01 -32.80
N ALA A 311 6.69 -1.40 -33.02
CA ALA A 311 7.81 -0.46 -33.17
C ALA A 311 7.88 0.22 -34.56
N GLN A 312 7.10 -0.24 -35.56
CA GLN A 312 7.06 0.35 -36.90
C GLN A 312 5.65 0.22 -37.50
N GLU A 313 4.91 1.34 -37.49
CA GLU A 313 3.61 1.63 -38.14
C GLU A 313 2.31 1.21 -37.40
N GLU A 314 1.52 2.25 -37.12
CA GLU A 314 0.07 2.24 -36.90
C GLU A 314 -0.66 1.75 -38.16
N ASP A 315 -1.54 0.75 -38.05
CA ASP A 315 -2.98 0.83 -38.37
C ASP A 315 -3.60 -0.59 -38.43
N GLY A 316 -4.88 -0.70 -38.10
CA GLY A 316 -5.74 -1.79 -38.59
C GLY A 316 -6.20 -2.88 -37.60
N LYS A 317 -7.38 -2.61 -37.01
CA LYS A 317 -8.42 -3.55 -36.53
C LYS A 317 -8.16 -5.06 -36.70
N PHE A 318 -7.99 -5.76 -35.57
CA PHE A 318 -8.34 -7.18 -35.46
C PHE A 318 -9.17 -7.44 -34.20
N ALA A 319 -10.44 -7.78 -34.41
CA ALA A 319 -11.33 -8.30 -33.38
C ALA A 319 -10.96 -9.76 -33.08
N PHE A 320 -10.43 -10.02 -31.90
CA PHE A 320 -10.40 -11.35 -31.31
C PHE A 320 -11.38 -11.41 -30.14
N ASN A 321 -12.12 -12.51 -30.03
CA ASN A 321 -12.88 -12.89 -28.85
C ASN A 321 -11.93 -13.08 -27.67
N PHE A 322 -11.67 -12.01 -26.92
CA PHE A 322 -11.08 -12.13 -25.58
C PHE A 322 -12.21 -12.31 -24.57
N ASP A 323 -12.06 -13.29 -23.69
CA ASP A 323 -12.78 -13.29 -22.42
C ASP A 323 -12.22 -12.14 -21.59
N ILE A 324 -12.95 -11.02 -21.55
CA ILE A 324 -12.65 -9.92 -20.63
C ILE A 324 -12.94 -10.47 -19.23
N THR A 325 -11.89 -10.57 -18.41
CA THR A 325 -11.99 -10.90 -16.97
C THR A 325 -11.70 -9.64 -16.15
N PRO A 326 -12.38 -9.44 -15.00
CA PRO A 326 -12.09 -8.29 -14.15
C PRO A 326 -10.65 -8.36 -13.63
N TYR A 327 -9.97 -7.21 -13.59
CA TYR A 327 -8.67 -7.11 -12.92
C TYR A 327 -8.82 -7.36 -11.42
N TYR A 328 -7.74 -7.75 -10.72
CA TYR A 328 -7.79 -8.05 -9.28
C TYR A 328 -8.40 -6.92 -8.44
N PHE A 329 -8.11 -5.66 -8.74
CA PHE A 329 -8.72 -4.52 -8.01
C PHE A 329 -10.22 -4.36 -8.31
N GLN A 330 -10.64 -4.66 -9.54
CA GLN A 330 -12.05 -4.65 -9.92
C GLN A 330 -12.77 -5.79 -9.22
N GLN A 331 -12.12 -6.95 -9.13
CA GLN A 331 -12.58 -8.09 -8.35
C GLN A 331 -12.74 -7.73 -6.86
N GLU A 332 -11.77 -7.02 -6.26
CA GLU A 332 -11.86 -6.51 -4.89
C GLU A 332 -13.08 -5.59 -4.69
N ILE A 333 -13.33 -4.67 -5.63
CA ILE A 333 -14.52 -3.79 -5.60
C ILE A 333 -15.80 -4.62 -5.72
N LEU A 334 -15.85 -5.58 -6.65
CA LEU A 334 -17.01 -6.46 -6.84
C LEU A 334 -17.30 -7.32 -5.60
N ASP A 335 -16.26 -7.73 -4.88
CA ASP A 335 -16.40 -8.54 -3.66
C ASP A 335 -16.88 -7.69 -2.47
N LYS A 336 -16.44 -6.42 -2.38
CA LYS A 336 -16.99 -5.45 -1.44
C LYS A 336 -18.46 -5.13 -1.73
N LEU A 337 -18.83 -4.94 -3.00
CA LEU A 337 -20.22 -4.75 -3.41
C LEU A 337 -21.10 -5.96 -3.05
N LYS A 338 -20.58 -7.17 -3.26
CA LYS A 338 -21.25 -8.41 -2.84
C LYS A 338 -21.45 -8.46 -1.33
N ALA A 339 -20.42 -8.12 -0.56
CA ALA A 339 -20.50 -8.05 0.90
C ALA A 339 -21.57 -7.04 1.38
N GLU A 340 -21.64 -5.85 0.79
CA GLU A 340 -22.69 -4.87 1.11
C GLU A 340 -24.10 -5.45 0.94
N ARG A 341 -24.33 -6.20 -0.15
CA ARG A 341 -25.65 -6.76 -0.46
C ARG A 341 -26.00 -7.97 0.40
N GLU A 342 -25.09 -8.93 0.53
CA GLU A 342 -25.36 -10.18 1.24
C GLU A 342 -25.39 -10.00 2.77
N ILE A 343 -24.62 -9.03 3.29
CA ILE A 343 -24.35 -8.95 4.73
C ILE A 343 -24.97 -7.71 5.35
N HIS A 344 -24.85 -6.57 4.68
CA HIS A 344 -25.47 -5.32 5.14
C HIS A 344 -26.89 -5.14 4.63
N ASN A 345 -27.37 -6.07 3.78
CA ASN A 345 -28.65 -5.95 3.07
C ASN A 345 -28.77 -4.58 2.37
N SER A 346 -27.62 -4.05 1.93
CA SER A 346 -27.45 -2.70 1.40
C SER A 346 -27.29 -2.79 -0.11
N TYR A 347 -28.35 -2.44 -0.83
CA TYR A 347 -28.39 -2.46 -2.30
C TYR A 347 -28.23 -1.07 -2.93
N ARG A 348 -28.02 -0.04 -2.11
CA ARG A 348 -27.67 1.32 -2.53
C ARG A 348 -26.18 1.50 -2.23
N ASN A 349 -25.33 1.37 -3.24
CA ASN A 349 -23.89 1.29 -3.05
C ASN A 349 -23.16 2.41 -3.84
N LEU A 350 -22.24 3.11 -3.20
CA LEU A 350 -21.36 4.11 -3.82
C LEU A 350 -19.95 3.52 -4.01
N VAL A 351 -19.45 3.51 -5.24
CA VAL A 351 -18.07 3.14 -5.56
C VAL A 351 -17.29 4.40 -5.92
N ILE A 352 -16.21 4.64 -5.20
CA ILE A 352 -15.23 5.67 -5.50
C ILE A 352 -14.07 5.01 -6.25
N ALA A 353 -13.81 5.42 -7.48
CA ALA A 353 -12.63 4.97 -8.20
C ALA A 353 -12.00 6.09 -9.02
N ALA A 354 -10.67 6.22 -8.90
CA ALA A 354 -9.90 7.23 -9.63
C ALA A 354 -10.23 7.23 -11.13
N THR A 355 -10.21 8.41 -11.74
CA THR A 355 -10.44 8.56 -13.18
C THR A 355 -9.45 7.70 -13.98
N GLY A 356 -9.93 6.97 -14.99
CA GLY A 356 -9.08 6.07 -15.80
C GLY A 356 -8.96 4.62 -15.28
N THR A 357 -9.51 4.28 -14.12
CA THR A 357 -9.39 2.91 -13.53
C THR A 357 -10.48 1.92 -13.98
N GLY A 358 -11.34 2.29 -14.93
CA GLY A 358 -12.36 1.40 -15.48
C GLY A 358 -13.63 1.26 -14.62
N LYS A 359 -14.17 2.36 -14.06
CA LYS A 359 -15.46 2.41 -13.34
C LYS A 359 -16.59 1.68 -14.08
N THR A 360 -16.71 1.96 -15.38
CA THR A 360 -17.70 1.34 -16.27
C THR A 360 -17.53 -0.18 -16.36
N VAL A 361 -16.28 -0.69 -16.33
CA VAL A 361 -15.99 -2.13 -16.38
C VAL A 361 -16.49 -2.82 -15.11
N VAL A 362 -16.23 -2.23 -13.94
CA VAL A 362 -16.75 -2.73 -12.65
C VAL A 362 -18.28 -2.81 -12.69
N ALA A 363 -18.93 -1.73 -13.14
CA ALA A 363 -20.38 -1.65 -13.22
C ALA A 363 -20.98 -2.72 -14.14
N ALA A 364 -20.33 -2.99 -15.28
CA ALA A 364 -20.75 -4.02 -16.22
C ALA A 364 -20.60 -5.44 -15.65
N PHE A 365 -19.50 -5.75 -14.95
CA PHE A 365 -19.33 -7.04 -14.28
C PHE A 365 -20.28 -7.24 -13.11
N ASP A 366 -20.57 -6.18 -12.36
CA ASP A 366 -21.53 -6.22 -11.26
C ASP A 366 -22.94 -6.53 -11.78
N TYR A 367 -23.35 -5.85 -12.85
CA TYR A 367 -24.61 -6.15 -13.53
C TYR A 367 -24.63 -7.56 -14.14
N LYS A 368 -23.53 -8.05 -14.69
CA LYS A 368 -23.40 -9.43 -15.18
C LYS A 368 -23.63 -10.46 -14.06
N ARG A 369 -23.08 -10.24 -12.85
CA ARG A 369 -23.34 -11.08 -11.67
C ARG A 369 -24.82 -11.04 -11.29
N PHE A 370 -25.42 -9.86 -11.29
CA PHE A 370 -26.85 -9.69 -11.00
C PHE A 370 -27.75 -10.49 -11.96
N ILE A 371 -27.44 -10.52 -13.26
CA ILE A 371 -28.16 -11.35 -14.25
C ILE A 371 -28.00 -12.84 -13.91
N GLN A 372 -26.79 -13.29 -13.57
CA GLN A 372 -26.51 -14.69 -13.25
C GLN A 372 -27.22 -15.18 -11.99
N GLU A 373 -27.37 -14.30 -10.99
CA GLU A 373 -28.11 -14.57 -9.75
C GLU A 373 -29.63 -14.55 -9.94
N ASN A 374 -30.12 -13.95 -11.02
CA ASN A 374 -31.54 -13.80 -11.33
C ASN A 374 -31.89 -14.36 -12.72
N PRO A 375 -31.68 -15.67 -12.96
CA PRO A 375 -31.96 -16.28 -14.25
C PRO A 375 -33.46 -16.25 -14.56
N GLY A 376 -33.80 -16.00 -15.82
CA GLY A 376 -35.19 -16.02 -16.30
C GLY A 376 -36.00 -14.73 -16.06
N LYS A 377 -35.39 -13.68 -15.51
CA LYS A 377 -35.98 -12.33 -15.40
C LYS A 377 -35.40 -11.38 -16.45
N LEU A 378 -36.13 -10.32 -16.78
CA LEU A 378 -35.69 -9.29 -17.75
C LEU A 378 -34.52 -8.43 -17.22
N ASN A 379 -34.38 -8.28 -15.90
CA ASN A 379 -33.27 -7.59 -15.24
C ASN A 379 -33.01 -6.19 -15.83
N ARG A 380 -34.04 -5.34 -15.88
CA ARG A 380 -34.01 -4.06 -16.61
C ARG A 380 -32.96 -3.10 -16.04
N LEU A 381 -32.21 -2.44 -16.91
CA LEU A 381 -31.08 -1.58 -16.57
C LEU A 381 -31.34 -0.13 -16.98
N LEU A 382 -31.11 0.82 -16.08
CA LEU A 382 -31.00 2.24 -16.39
C LEU A 382 -29.59 2.73 -16.09
N PHE A 383 -28.85 3.14 -17.12
CA PHE A 383 -27.55 3.77 -16.98
C PHE A 383 -27.67 5.27 -17.26
N VAL A 384 -27.33 6.09 -16.27
CA VAL A 384 -27.44 7.55 -16.33
C VAL A 384 -26.07 8.19 -16.29
N ALA A 385 -25.80 9.11 -17.22
CA ALA A 385 -24.62 9.95 -17.21
C ALA A 385 -24.95 11.35 -17.77
N HIS A 386 -24.08 12.32 -17.56
CA HIS A 386 -24.35 13.71 -17.96
C HIS A 386 -23.96 14.02 -19.43
N ARG A 387 -23.18 13.16 -20.11
CA ARG A 387 -22.66 13.38 -21.47
C ARG A 387 -22.92 12.22 -22.43
N LYS A 388 -23.07 12.55 -23.72
CA LYS A 388 -23.34 11.60 -24.80
C LYS A 388 -22.19 10.61 -25.02
N GLU A 389 -20.97 11.10 -24.97
CA GLU A 389 -19.75 10.33 -25.22
C GLU A 389 -19.57 9.24 -24.16
N ILE A 390 -19.80 9.58 -22.90
CA ILE A 390 -19.75 8.65 -21.76
C ILE A 390 -20.79 7.54 -21.93
N LEU A 391 -22.02 7.89 -22.32
CA LEU A 391 -23.09 6.92 -22.55
C LEU A 391 -22.76 5.93 -23.68
N GLN A 392 -22.19 6.42 -24.78
CA GLN A 392 -21.78 5.59 -25.91
C GLN A 392 -20.67 4.61 -25.50
N GLN A 393 -19.59 5.11 -24.88
CA GLN A 393 -18.49 4.29 -24.38
C GLN A 393 -18.97 3.25 -23.36
N SER A 394 -19.92 3.64 -22.48
CA SER A 394 -20.44 2.75 -21.45
C SER A 394 -21.28 1.63 -22.04
N ARG A 395 -22.15 1.93 -23.01
CA ARG A 395 -22.93 0.93 -23.73
C ARG A 395 -22.02 -0.08 -24.44
N ASP A 396 -20.99 0.40 -25.14
CA ASP A 396 -20.08 -0.48 -25.88
C ASP A 396 -19.26 -1.39 -24.94
N CYS A 397 -18.89 -0.89 -23.76
CA CYS A 397 -18.27 -1.69 -22.70
C CYS A 397 -19.20 -2.82 -22.18
N PHE A 398 -20.47 -2.50 -21.90
CA PHE A 398 -21.46 -3.51 -21.47
C PHE A 398 -21.66 -4.59 -22.55
N ARG A 399 -21.76 -4.20 -23.82
CA ARG A 399 -21.88 -5.14 -24.96
C ARG A 399 -20.72 -6.12 -25.01
N ALA A 400 -19.49 -5.64 -24.81
CA ALA A 400 -18.30 -6.47 -24.81
C ALA A 400 -18.26 -7.48 -23.64
N ILE A 401 -18.60 -7.04 -22.41
CA ILE A 401 -18.54 -7.88 -21.20
C ILE A 401 -19.67 -8.91 -21.14
N LEU A 402 -20.88 -8.52 -21.58
CA LEU A 402 -22.04 -9.40 -21.67
C LEU A 402 -22.00 -10.31 -22.90
N LYS A 403 -21.14 -10.00 -23.89
CA LYS A 403 -21.08 -10.66 -25.21
C LYS A 403 -22.40 -10.59 -25.98
N ASP A 404 -23.07 -9.45 -25.88
CA ASP A 404 -24.32 -9.16 -26.60
C ASP A 404 -24.21 -7.80 -27.29
N TYR A 405 -24.07 -7.81 -28.61
CA TYR A 405 -23.93 -6.59 -29.42
C TYR A 405 -25.25 -5.80 -29.56
N ASN A 406 -26.39 -6.41 -29.25
CA ASN A 406 -27.70 -5.76 -29.29
C ASN A 406 -28.08 -5.13 -27.94
N PHE A 407 -27.27 -5.31 -26.90
CA PHE A 407 -27.57 -4.83 -25.56
C PHE A 407 -27.56 -3.29 -25.48
N GLY A 408 -28.62 -2.71 -24.90
CA GLY A 408 -28.68 -1.29 -24.56
C GLY A 408 -29.15 -0.34 -25.69
N SER A 409 -30.19 0.44 -25.41
CA SER A 409 -30.66 1.57 -26.22
C SER A 409 -30.05 2.89 -25.74
N LEU A 410 -29.83 3.86 -26.64
CA LEU A 410 -29.25 5.16 -26.30
C LEU A 410 -30.29 6.29 -26.45
N MET A 411 -30.51 7.08 -25.40
CA MET A 411 -31.42 8.24 -25.41
C MET A 411 -30.68 9.51 -24.99
N VAL A 412 -30.26 10.32 -25.97
CA VAL A 412 -29.50 11.55 -25.74
C VAL A 412 -29.65 12.54 -26.89
N GLY A 413 -29.80 13.83 -26.57
CA GLY A 413 -29.85 14.89 -27.59
C GLY A 413 -31.11 14.86 -28.45
N GLY A 414 -32.25 14.49 -27.86
CA GLY A 414 -33.56 14.51 -28.52
C GLY A 414 -33.98 13.20 -29.22
N SER A 415 -33.09 12.21 -29.32
CA SER A 415 -33.42 10.87 -29.84
C SER A 415 -34.42 10.13 -28.94
N TYR A 416 -35.21 9.23 -29.53
CA TYR A 416 -36.01 8.24 -28.79
C TYR A 416 -35.27 6.90 -28.77
N ALA A 417 -35.43 6.14 -27.69
CA ALA A 417 -34.87 4.80 -27.56
C ALA A 417 -35.81 3.74 -28.16
N ASP A 418 -35.24 2.73 -28.83
CA ASP A 418 -35.99 1.63 -29.44
C ASP A 418 -36.59 0.67 -28.40
N SER A 419 -35.95 0.56 -27.24
CA SER A 419 -36.43 -0.18 -26.08
C SER A 419 -36.03 0.54 -24.79
N LEU A 420 -36.90 0.47 -23.79
CA LEU A 420 -36.67 0.99 -22.45
C LEU A 420 -36.12 -0.08 -21.48
N ASP A 421 -36.00 -1.36 -21.88
CA ASP A 421 -35.60 -2.42 -20.97
C ASP A 421 -34.13 -2.29 -20.49
N HIS A 422 -33.24 -1.87 -21.38
CA HIS A 422 -31.84 -1.57 -21.07
C HIS A 422 -31.49 -0.21 -21.66
N LEU A 423 -31.55 0.84 -20.86
CA LEU A 423 -31.51 2.21 -21.35
C LEU A 423 -30.25 2.95 -20.86
N PHE A 424 -29.51 3.55 -21.79
CA PHE A 424 -28.42 4.48 -21.54
C PHE A 424 -28.89 5.89 -21.87
N VAL A 425 -29.05 6.75 -20.86
CA VAL A 425 -29.75 8.04 -20.99
C VAL A 425 -29.01 9.19 -20.32
N SER A 426 -29.12 10.39 -20.90
CA SER A 426 -28.65 11.60 -20.20
C SER A 426 -29.68 12.15 -19.24
N ILE A 427 -29.27 12.70 -18.10
CA ILE A 427 -30.22 13.27 -17.12
C ILE A 427 -31.17 14.31 -17.73
N GLN A 428 -30.66 15.12 -18.67
CA GLN A 428 -31.46 16.10 -19.42
C GLN A 428 -32.51 15.43 -20.32
N SER A 429 -32.15 14.32 -20.98
CA SER A 429 -33.07 13.58 -21.86
C SER A 429 -34.11 12.83 -21.05
N LEU A 430 -33.74 12.30 -19.88
CA LEU A 430 -34.66 11.66 -18.94
C LEU A 430 -35.76 12.62 -18.49
N ASN A 431 -35.38 13.85 -18.09
CA ASN A 431 -36.34 14.85 -17.60
C ASN A 431 -37.16 15.45 -18.75
N SER A 432 -36.53 15.82 -19.87
CA SER A 432 -37.24 16.43 -21.01
C SER A 432 -38.21 15.50 -21.73
N LYS A 433 -38.00 14.18 -21.63
CA LYS A 433 -38.91 13.16 -22.18
C LYS A 433 -39.90 12.64 -21.13
N GLU A 434 -39.91 13.21 -19.94
CA GLU A 434 -40.77 12.83 -18.81
C GLU A 434 -40.72 11.31 -18.58
N LEU A 435 -39.54 10.69 -18.54
CA LEU A 435 -39.44 9.24 -18.46
C LEU A 435 -40.16 8.68 -17.22
N THR A 436 -40.24 9.47 -16.15
CA THR A 436 -40.98 9.17 -14.92
C THR A 436 -42.50 9.10 -15.11
N THR A 437 -43.07 9.58 -16.21
CA THR A 437 -44.50 9.40 -16.54
C THR A 437 -44.76 8.15 -17.38
N ILE A 438 -43.72 7.65 -18.06
CA ILE A 438 -43.80 6.54 -19.02
C ILE A 438 -43.39 5.21 -18.37
N ALA A 439 -42.40 5.24 -17.48
CA ALA A 439 -41.93 4.09 -16.73
C ALA A 439 -42.38 4.17 -15.26
N ALA A 440 -42.93 3.07 -14.75
CA ALA A 440 -43.35 2.96 -13.36
C ALA A 440 -42.16 3.05 -12.38
N PRO A 441 -42.38 3.39 -11.10
CA PRO A 441 -41.33 3.52 -10.09
C PRO A 441 -40.45 2.25 -9.94
N ASP A 442 -41.03 1.07 -10.12
CA ASP A 442 -40.40 -0.26 -9.98
C ASP A 442 -39.97 -0.87 -11.33
N TYR A 443 -40.00 -0.08 -12.41
CA TYR A 443 -39.76 -0.59 -13.77
C TYR A 443 -38.32 -1.11 -13.96
N TYR A 444 -37.32 -0.40 -13.42
CA TYR A 444 -35.91 -0.76 -13.55
C TYR A 444 -35.43 -1.57 -12.33
N ASP A 445 -34.83 -2.74 -12.59
CA ASP A 445 -34.26 -3.59 -11.55
C ASP A 445 -32.90 -3.06 -11.04
N PHE A 446 -32.11 -2.47 -11.95
CA PHE A 446 -30.76 -2.00 -11.69
C PHE A 446 -30.57 -0.59 -12.24
N ILE A 447 -30.20 0.37 -11.39
CA ILE A 447 -29.88 1.74 -11.80
C ILE A 447 -28.40 2.02 -11.52
N ILE A 448 -27.70 2.53 -12.53
CA ILE A 448 -26.31 2.93 -12.46
C ILE A 448 -26.23 4.41 -12.80
N ILE A 449 -25.60 5.20 -11.93
CA ILE A 449 -25.41 6.62 -12.15
C ILE A 449 -23.91 6.91 -12.10
N ASP A 450 -23.35 7.30 -13.25
CA ASP A 450 -21.95 7.70 -13.36
C ASP A 450 -21.75 9.18 -13.00
N GLU A 451 -20.58 9.51 -12.45
CA GLU A 451 -20.26 10.79 -11.83
C GLU A 451 -21.32 11.23 -10.81
N PHE A 452 -21.62 10.33 -9.86
CA PHE A 452 -22.69 10.49 -8.86
C PHE A 452 -22.56 11.75 -7.99
N HIS A 453 -21.38 12.38 -7.93
CA HIS A 453 -21.23 13.64 -7.20
C HIS A 453 -22.17 14.77 -7.73
N HIS A 454 -22.74 14.63 -8.93
CA HIS A 454 -23.80 15.51 -9.46
C HIS A 454 -25.20 15.26 -8.86
N ALA A 455 -25.42 14.17 -8.13
CA ALA A 455 -26.74 13.69 -7.70
C ALA A 455 -27.53 14.64 -6.77
N ALA A 456 -26.87 15.56 -6.07
CA ALA A 456 -27.55 16.58 -5.24
C ALA A 456 -28.03 17.81 -6.04
N ALA A 457 -28.01 17.75 -7.37
CA ALA A 457 -28.68 18.71 -8.23
C ALA A 457 -30.18 18.35 -8.33
N PRO A 458 -31.11 19.32 -8.36
CA PRO A 458 -32.56 19.07 -8.40
C PRO A 458 -32.98 18.09 -9.50
N SER A 459 -32.31 18.14 -10.65
CA SER A 459 -32.57 17.25 -11.79
C SER A 459 -32.35 15.76 -11.51
N TYR A 460 -31.43 15.42 -10.59
CA TYR A 460 -31.15 14.04 -10.17
C TYR A 460 -31.99 13.64 -8.95
N GLU A 461 -32.35 14.59 -8.08
CA GLU A 461 -33.28 14.37 -6.96
C GLU A 461 -34.60 13.79 -7.46
N ASP A 462 -35.19 14.37 -8.51
CA ASP A 462 -36.44 13.87 -9.12
C ASP A 462 -36.35 12.38 -9.54
N LEU A 463 -35.20 11.97 -10.08
CA LEU A 463 -34.94 10.59 -10.50
C LEU A 463 -34.80 9.65 -9.29
N LEU A 464 -34.01 10.06 -8.29
CA LEU A 464 -33.66 9.27 -7.11
C LEU A 464 -34.82 9.11 -6.14
N GLU A 465 -35.74 10.08 -6.09
CA GLU A 465 -36.98 10.01 -5.31
C GLU A 465 -38.04 9.14 -6.00
N TYR A 466 -38.17 9.24 -7.32
CA TYR A 466 -39.20 8.52 -8.08
C TYR A 466 -38.90 7.03 -8.24
N TYR A 467 -37.74 6.65 -8.77
CA TYR A 467 -37.44 5.24 -9.04
C TYR A 467 -37.00 4.48 -7.79
N GLN A 468 -37.50 3.26 -7.64
CA GLN A 468 -37.21 2.36 -6.52
C GLN A 468 -36.61 1.03 -7.02
N PRO A 469 -35.37 1.06 -7.55
CA PRO A 469 -34.76 -0.14 -8.11
C PRO A 469 -34.33 -1.11 -7.02
N ARG A 470 -34.15 -2.39 -7.40
CA ARG A 470 -33.56 -3.38 -6.50
C ARG A 470 -32.10 -3.06 -6.19
N VAL A 471 -31.34 -2.55 -7.16
CA VAL A 471 -29.95 -2.12 -6.99
C VAL A 471 -29.77 -0.70 -7.51
N LEU A 472 -29.16 0.16 -6.69
CA LEU A 472 -28.70 1.49 -7.06
C LEU A 472 -27.17 1.54 -6.88
N LEU A 473 -26.45 1.73 -7.98
CA LEU A 473 -25.00 1.84 -7.99
C LEU A 473 -24.58 3.26 -8.40
N GLY A 474 -23.97 3.99 -7.48
CA GLY A 474 -23.30 5.25 -7.79
C GLY A 474 -21.83 5.03 -8.10
N LEU A 475 -21.33 5.63 -9.17
CA LEU A 475 -19.92 5.63 -9.51
C LEU A 475 -19.40 7.07 -9.45
N THR A 476 -18.32 7.32 -8.72
CA THR A 476 -17.68 8.65 -8.70
C THR A 476 -16.17 8.52 -8.55
N ALA A 477 -15.41 9.52 -8.96
CA ALA A 477 -14.00 9.61 -8.55
C ALA A 477 -13.82 10.20 -7.15
N THR A 478 -14.80 10.96 -6.70
CA THR A 478 -14.70 11.91 -5.60
C THR A 478 -16.08 12.07 -4.98
N PRO A 479 -16.29 11.67 -3.72
CA PRO A 479 -17.57 11.83 -3.08
C PRO A 479 -17.78 13.24 -2.50
N GLU A 480 -16.70 13.97 -2.18
CA GLU A 480 -16.81 15.28 -1.54
C GLU A 480 -17.27 16.36 -2.54
N ARG A 481 -18.24 17.19 -2.15
CA ARG A 481 -18.71 18.29 -3.00
C ARG A 481 -18.15 19.66 -2.56
N PRO A 482 -17.94 20.59 -3.51
CA PRO A 482 -17.52 21.97 -3.19
C PRO A 482 -18.57 22.78 -2.41
N ASP A 483 -19.84 22.41 -2.47
CA ASP A 483 -20.96 23.09 -1.81
C ASP A 483 -21.32 22.49 -0.44
N GLY A 484 -20.60 21.46 0.01
CA GLY A 484 -20.80 20.81 1.31
C GLY A 484 -22.07 19.96 1.41
N LYS A 485 -22.80 19.73 0.30
CA LYS A 485 -23.96 18.84 0.29
C LYS A 485 -23.52 17.38 0.31
N ASP A 486 -24.18 16.59 1.14
CA ASP A 486 -23.85 15.19 1.35
C ASP A 486 -24.49 14.27 0.30
N VAL A 487 -23.66 13.67 -0.57
CA VAL A 487 -24.10 12.64 -1.53
C VAL A 487 -24.20 11.25 -0.90
N PHE A 488 -23.60 11.05 0.28
CA PHE A 488 -23.65 9.80 1.03
C PHE A 488 -25.06 9.50 1.55
N GLN A 489 -25.94 10.51 1.69
CA GLN A 489 -27.33 10.32 2.10
C GLN A 489 -28.09 9.30 1.24
N TYR A 490 -27.79 9.25 -0.07
CA TYR A 490 -28.44 8.33 -1.01
C TYR A 490 -27.96 6.87 -0.87
N PHE A 491 -26.89 6.66 -0.11
CA PHE A 491 -26.21 5.38 0.11
C PHE A 491 -26.07 5.05 1.60
N ASN A 492 -27.00 5.53 2.43
CA ASN A 492 -27.02 5.27 3.87
C ASN A 492 -25.74 5.73 4.61
N GLY A 493 -25.11 6.80 4.14
CA GLY A 493 -23.88 7.35 4.74
C GLY A 493 -22.62 6.53 4.45
N ARG A 494 -22.67 5.58 3.51
CA ARG A 494 -21.59 4.59 3.30
C ARG A 494 -20.98 4.63 1.91
N ILE A 495 -19.68 4.35 1.85
CA ILE A 495 -18.93 4.07 0.64
C ILE A 495 -18.74 2.56 0.57
N ALA A 496 -19.20 1.91 -0.50
CA ALA A 496 -19.10 0.47 -0.66
C ALA A 496 -17.68 0.03 -1.04
N ALA A 497 -16.99 0.81 -1.87
CA ALA A 497 -15.60 0.54 -2.24
C ALA A 497 -14.88 1.82 -2.65
N GLU A 498 -13.57 1.89 -2.38
CA GLU A 498 -12.72 3.00 -2.77
C GLU A 498 -11.41 2.49 -3.42
N LEU A 499 -11.06 3.07 -4.56
CA LEU A 499 -9.75 2.95 -5.21
C LEU A 499 -9.15 4.35 -5.41
N ARG A 500 -8.19 4.68 -4.55
CA ARG A 500 -7.52 5.99 -4.51
C ARG A 500 -6.47 6.14 -5.61
N LEU A 501 -6.07 7.39 -5.86
CA LEU A 501 -5.15 7.76 -6.94
C LEU A 501 -3.76 7.10 -6.81
N ASN A 502 -3.18 7.17 -5.62
CA ASN A 502 -1.89 6.56 -5.32
C ASN A 502 -1.85 5.06 -5.64
N GLU A 503 -2.87 4.32 -5.23
CA GLU A 503 -3.00 2.88 -5.47
C GLU A 503 -3.18 2.56 -6.95
N ALA A 504 -3.88 3.42 -7.70
CA ALA A 504 -3.99 3.28 -9.14
C ALA A 504 -2.65 3.47 -9.87
N ILE A 505 -1.80 4.40 -9.40
CA ILE A 505 -0.46 4.63 -9.97
C ILE A 505 0.48 3.48 -9.60
N GLU A 506 0.51 3.04 -8.34
CA GLU A 506 1.37 1.92 -7.90
C GLU A 506 1.07 0.63 -8.67
N ARG A 507 -0.20 0.40 -8.98
CA ARG A 507 -0.67 -0.73 -9.79
C ARG A 507 -0.51 -0.51 -11.30
N LYS A 508 0.15 0.58 -11.72
CA LYS A 508 0.35 1.00 -13.12
C LYS A 508 -0.93 1.03 -13.95
N LEU A 509 -2.05 1.40 -13.32
CA LEU A 509 -3.31 1.71 -14.01
C LEU A 509 -3.32 3.15 -14.52
N LEU A 510 -2.42 3.97 -13.98
CA LEU A 510 -2.20 5.36 -14.33
C LEU A 510 -0.69 5.60 -14.51
N SER A 511 -0.35 6.62 -15.30
CA SER A 511 1.01 7.13 -15.47
C SER A 511 1.53 7.70 -14.16
N SER A 512 2.84 7.57 -13.92
CA SER A 512 3.52 8.33 -12.87
C SER A 512 3.51 9.84 -13.18
N PHE A 513 3.80 10.66 -12.17
CA PHE A 513 3.82 12.12 -12.30
C PHE A 513 5.04 12.77 -11.63
N HIS A 514 5.50 13.89 -12.18
CA HIS A 514 6.47 14.80 -11.59
C HIS A 514 5.76 16.12 -11.27
N TYR A 515 5.52 16.36 -9.99
CA TYR A 515 4.78 17.51 -9.50
C TYR A 515 5.73 18.58 -8.98
N PHE A 516 5.67 19.77 -9.56
CA PHE A 516 6.50 20.91 -9.18
C PHE A 516 5.62 22.02 -8.62
N CYS A 517 5.77 22.32 -7.33
CA CYS A 517 5.19 23.50 -6.71
C CYS A 517 6.11 24.70 -6.98
N VAL A 518 5.71 25.53 -7.92
CA VAL A 518 6.41 26.73 -8.35
C VAL A 518 5.91 27.91 -7.54
N THR A 519 6.81 28.80 -7.11
CA THR A 519 6.41 30.00 -6.36
C THR A 519 5.61 30.93 -7.26
N ASP A 520 4.36 31.23 -6.91
CA ASP A 520 3.57 32.25 -7.61
C ASP A 520 3.89 33.64 -7.02
N THR A 521 4.02 34.64 -7.89
CA THR A 521 4.30 36.02 -7.49
C THR A 521 3.06 36.73 -6.96
N VAL A 522 1.88 36.12 -7.11
CA VAL A 522 0.59 36.64 -6.64
C VAL A 522 0.23 36.09 -5.26
N SER A 523 -0.03 36.98 -4.30
CA SER A 523 -0.56 36.61 -2.97
C SER A 523 -2.09 36.61 -2.98
N LEU A 524 -2.70 35.53 -2.49
CA LEU A 524 -4.15 35.35 -2.38
C LEU A 524 -4.66 35.48 -0.93
N GLN A 525 -3.78 35.79 0.02
CA GLN A 525 -4.08 35.80 1.45
C GLN A 525 -5.23 36.76 1.80
N ASN A 526 -5.29 37.90 1.11
CA ASN A 526 -6.25 38.98 1.35
C ASN A 526 -7.47 38.95 0.41
N VAL A 527 -7.55 37.96 -0.48
CA VAL A 527 -8.70 37.80 -1.38
C VAL A 527 -9.89 37.32 -0.55
N ARG A 528 -11.06 37.92 -0.79
CA ARG A 528 -12.29 37.60 -0.06
C ARG A 528 -12.64 36.12 -0.25
N TRP A 529 -12.92 35.44 0.87
CA TRP A 529 -13.32 34.04 0.90
C TRP A 529 -14.76 33.90 1.43
N SER A 530 -15.65 33.31 0.64
CA SER A 530 -17.06 33.09 1.00
C SER A 530 -17.55 31.75 0.47
N ALA A 531 -18.31 31.00 1.30
CA ALA A 531 -18.88 29.70 0.93
C ALA A 531 -17.86 28.73 0.29
N GLY A 532 -16.63 28.70 0.84
CA GLY A 532 -15.59 27.76 0.40
C GLY A 532 -14.83 28.16 -0.88
N LYS A 533 -15.06 29.37 -1.42
CA LYS A 533 -14.43 29.83 -2.68
C LYS A 533 -13.86 31.24 -2.55
N TYR A 534 -12.88 31.55 -3.41
CA TYR A 534 -12.40 32.91 -3.59
C TYR A 534 -13.39 33.78 -4.40
N ASP A 535 -13.36 35.09 -4.17
CA ASP A 535 -14.10 36.04 -5.00
C ASP A 535 -13.52 36.11 -6.42
N GLN A 536 -14.29 35.63 -7.40
CA GLN A 536 -13.86 35.51 -8.78
C GLN A 536 -13.41 36.85 -9.40
N LYS A 537 -14.08 37.96 -9.08
CA LYS A 537 -13.74 39.27 -9.65
C LYS A 537 -12.40 39.77 -9.13
N GLN A 538 -12.11 39.53 -7.86
CA GLN A 538 -10.81 39.85 -7.29
C GLN A 538 -9.69 39.00 -7.89
N LEU A 539 -9.95 37.71 -8.16
CA LEU A 539 -8.99 36.87 -8.88
C LEU A 539 -8.74 37.41 -10.30
N ASP A 540 -9.78 37.72 -11.06
CA ASP A 540 -9.62 38.26 -12.43
C ASP A 540 -8.80 39.56 -12.44
N ASN A 541 -8.99 40.43 -11.44
CA ASN A 541 -8.16 41.62 -11.30
C ASN A 541 -6.67 41.29 -11.16
N LEU A 542 -6.31 40.37 -10.26
CA LEU A 542 -4.91 40.01 -9.99
C LEU A 542 -4.26 39.24 -11.16
N PHE A 543 -5.02 38.37 -11.84
CA PHE A 543 -4.47 37.48 -12.88
C PHE A 543 -4.51 38.08 -14.29
N VAL A 544 -5.35 39.10 -14.54
CA VAL A 544 -5.56 39.65 -15.89
C VAL A 544 -5.47 41.18 -15.91
N PHE A 545 -6.24 41.88 -15.06
CA PHE A 545 -6.42 43.32 -15.23
C PHE A 545 -5.32 44.18 -14.59
N GLU A 546 -4.62 43.69 -13.58
CA GLU A 546 -3.43 44.32 -13.02
C GLU A 546 -2.19 44.01 -13.87
N ALA A 547 -2.10 44.70 -15.03
CA ALA A 547 -1.14 44.41 -16.10
C ALA A 547 0.30 44.12 -15.61
N ALA A 548 0.85 44.97 -14.73
CA ALA A 548 2.23 44.79 -14.24
C ALA A 548 2.42 43.52 -13.40
N GLN A 549 1.40 43.08 -12.67
CA GLN A 549 1.44 41.83 -11.91
C GLN A 549 1.18 40.62 -12.81
N ALA A 550 0.16 40.72 -13.68
CA ALA A 550 -0.20 39.67 -14.63
C ALA A 550 0.95 39.34 -15.59
N GLU A 551 1.63 40.34 -16.16
CA GLU A 551 2.80 40.16 -17.03
C GLU A 551 3.97 39.47 -16.31
N ARG A 552 4.25 39.88 -15.06
CA ARG A 552 5.29 39.23 -14.23
C ARG A 552 4.96 37.76 -13.97
N ARG A 553 3.69 37.46 -13.70
CA ARG A 553 3.23 36.09 -13.49
C ARG A 553 3.38 35.24 -14.75
N VAL A 554 2.97 35.75 -15.91
CA VAL A 554 3.17 35.08 -17.21
C VAL A 554 4.66 34.79 -17.45
N SER A 555 5.55 35.77 -17.21
CA SER A 555 6.99 35.57 -17.36
C SER A 555 7.52 34.46 -16.45
N ASN A 556 7.05 34.41 -15.19
CA ASN A 556 7.37 33.33 -14.25
C ASN A 556 6.86 31.97 -14.74
N ILE A 557 5.66 31.91 -15.33
CA ILE A 557 5.09 30.68 -15.90
C ILE A 557 5.95 30.16 -17.05
N VAL A 558 6.34 31.03 -17.99
CA VAL A 558 7.19 30.66 -19.13
C VAL A 558 8.57 30.18 -18.67
N GLN A 559 9.18 30.84 -17.69
CA GLN A 559 10.45 30.41 -17.10
C GLN A 559 10.35 29.05 -16.40
N ALA A 560 9.24 28.76 -15.73
CA ALA A 560 9.01 27.47 -15.10
C ALA A 560 8.85 26.35 -16.14
N ILE A 561 8.19 26.62 -17.27
CA ILE A 561 8.10 25.66 -18.39
C ILE A 561 9.51 25.36 -18.93
N ASP A 562 10.33 26.38 -19.19
CA ASP A 562 11.70 26.20 -19.67
C ASP A 562 12.59 25.42 -18.66
N ARG A 563 12.37 25.63 -17.36
CA ARG A 563 13.15 24.97 -16.30
C ARG A 563 12.77 23.51 -16.08
N TYR A 564 11.47 23.19 -16.08
CA TYR A 564 10.96 21.90 -15.58
C TYR A 564 10.38 21.00 -16.68
N CYS A 565 9.99 21.55 -17.83
CA CYS A 565 9.52 20.76 -18.96
C CYS A 565 10.70 20.39 -19.88
N GLY A 566 10.52 19.32 -20.67
CA GLY A 566 11.47 18.92 -21.70
C GLY A 566 11.40 19.82 -22.95
N ASP A 567 11.62 19.23 -24.13
CA ASP A 567 11.49 19.96 -25.39
C ASP A 567 10.06 20.50 -25.57
N LEU A 568 9.93 21.81 -25.79
CA LEU A 568 8.66 22.50 -26.04
C LEU A 568 7.86 21.82 -27.17
N SER A 569 8.54 21.31 -28.20
CA SER A 569 7.91 20.65 -29.36
C SER A 569 7.21 19.34 -29.01
N ASP A 570 7.59 18.68 -27.92
CA ASP A 570 6.98 17.45 -27.43
C ASP A 570 5.84 17.68 -26.43
N ILE A 571 5.62 18.92 -26.00
CA ILE A 571 4.60 19.24 -25.01
C ILE A 571 3.20 19.14 -25.60
N ILE A 572 2.37 18.36 -24.93
CA ILE A 572 0.92 18.28 -25.10
C ILE A 572 0.31 18.70 -23.75
N GLY A 573 0.07 20.00 -23.62
CA GLY A 573 -0.20 20.67 -22.36
C GLY A 573 -1.63 21.18 -22.19
N ILE A 574 -2.13 21.17 -20.96
CA ILE A 574 -3.41 21.81 -20.57
C ILE A 574 -3.20 22.75 -19.39
N GLY A 575 -3.75 23.97 -19.49
CA GLY A 575 -3.69 24.97 -18.42
C GLY A 575 -5.07 25.30 -17.85
N PHE A 576 -5.22 25.21 -16.53
CA PHE A 576 -6.48 25.47 -15.83
C PHE A 576 -6.52 26.91 -15.30
N CYS A 577 -7.34 27.75 -15.91
CA CYS A 577 -7.46 29.18 -15.60
C CYS A 577 -8.64 29.52 -14.68
N VAL A 578 -8.57 30.67 -14.02
CA VAL A 578 -9.62 31.14 -13.10
C VAL A 578 -10.89 31.57 -13.83
N SER A 579 -10.79 32.16 -15.03
CA SER A 579 -11.91 32.70 -15.79
C SER A 579 -11.65 32.68 -17.29
N LYS A 580 -12.70 32.93 -18.08
CA LYS A 580 -12.63 32.96 -19.55
C LYS A 580 -11.67 34.04 -20.04
N GLU A 581 -11.67 35.18 -19.39
CA GLU A 581 -10.74 36.27 -19.69
C GLU A 581 -9.30 35.87 -19.37
N HIS A 582 -9.06 35.15 -18.27
CA HIS A 582 -7.73 34.62 -17.96
C HIS A 582 -7.27 33.56 -18.99
N ALA A 583 -8.15 32.66 -19.44
CA ALA A 583 -7.77 31.66 -20.45
C ALA A 583 -7.39 32.30 -21.79
N ARG A 584 -8.16 33.31 -22.23
CA ARG A 584 -7.82 34.10 -23.42
C ARG A 584 -6.49 34.84 -23.24
N TYR A 585 -6.34 35.54 -22.11
CA TYR A 585 -5.11 36.26 -21.78
C TYR A 585 -3.87 35.35 -21.80
N MET A 586 -3.96 34.14 -21.24
CA MET A 586 -2.85 33.18 -21.26
C MET A 586 -2.51 32.70 -22.67
N ALA A 587 -3.51 32.36 -23.49
CA ALA A 587 -3.27 31.95 -24.87
C ALA A 587 -2.60 33.05 -25.69
N ASP A 588 -3.08 34.29 -25.57
CA ASP A 588 -2.50 35.43 -26.29
C ASP A 588 -1.04 35.68 -25.87
N ASN A 589 -0.74 35.64 -24.57
CA ASN A 589 0.61 35.85 -24.06
C ASN A 589 1.57 34.71 -24.39
N PHE A 590 1.10 33.45 -24.38
CA PHE A 590 1.93 32.31 -24.78
C PHE A 590 2.32 32.41 -26.26
N ASN A 591 1.36 32.77 -27.12
CA ASN A 591 1.63 33.00 -28.54
C ASN A 591 2.62 34.15 -28.76
N GLN A 592 2.52 35.23 -27.97
CA GLN A 592 3.51 36.33 -27.99
C GLN A 592 4.91 35.90 -27.53
N ALA A 593 4.98 34.95 -26.59
CA ALA A 593 6.22 34.35 -26.11
C ALA A 593 6.77 33.24 -27.04
N GLY A 594 6.10 32.97 -28.17
CA GLY A 594 6.52 31.95 -29.14
C GLY A 594 6.11 30.52 -28.79
N ILE A 595 5.22 30.32 -27.81
CA ILE A 595 4.67 29.02 -27.43
C ILE A 595 3.26 28.91 -28.05
N ALA A 596 3.08 28.00 -29.01
CA ALA A 596 1.82 27.86 -29.71
C ALA A 596 0.71 27.41 -28.75
N ALA A 597 -0.31 28.25 -28.58
CA ALA A 597 -1.39 27.99 -27.62
C ALA A 597 -2.76 28.41 -28.17
N ASP A 598 -3.80 27.74 -27.67
CA ASP A 598 -5.20 28.09 -27.94
C ASP A 598 -6.00 28.07 -26.63
N TYR A 599 -7.25 28.51 -26.66
CA TYR A 599 -8.13 28.46 -25.48
C TYR A 599 -9.52 27.95 -25.83
N LEU A 600 -10.16 27.28 -24.86
CA LEU A 600 -11.52 26.79 -25.00
C LEU A 600 -12.38 27.19 -23.79
N VAL A 601 -13.57 27.69 -24.10
CA VAL A 601 -14.57 28.12 -23.10
C VAL A 601 -15.86 27.33 -23.27
N ALA A 602 -16.75 27.42 -22.29
CA ALA A 602 -18.03 26.69 -22.30
C ALA A 602 -18.86 26.96 -23.58
N GLU A 603 -18.80 28.17 -24.13
CA GLU A 603 -19.51 28.58 -25.35
C GLU A 603 -18.86 28.13 -26.67
N SER A 604 -17.64 27.58 -26.64
CA SER A 604 -16.95 27.13 -27.86
C SER A 604 -17.75 26.01 -28.55
N GLU A 605 -17.98 26.16 -29.85
CA GLU A 605 -18.68 25.16 -30.67
C GLU A 605 -17.94 23.80 -30.71
N GLU A 606 -18.69 22.71 -30.90
CA GLU A 606 -18.13 21.34 -30.90
C GLU A 606 -17.14 21.10 -32.06
N SER A 607 -17.37 21.77 -33.19
CA SER A 607 -16.47 21.80 -34.36
C SER A 607 -15.11 22.39 -33.99
N LEU A 608 -15.10 23.53 -33.29
CA LEU A 608 -13.89 24.19 -32.81
C LEU A 608 -13.17 23.33 -31.76
N ARG A 609 -13.90 22.77 -30.78
CA ARG A 609 -13.32 21.88 -29.76
C ARG A 609 -12.61 20.68 -30.39
N SER A 610 -13.25 20.05 -31.38
CA SER A 610 -12.67 18.92 -32.11
C SER A 610 -11.41 19.32 -32.87
N THR A 611 -11.43 20.49 -33.52
CA THR A 611 -10.31 21.02 -34.28
C THR A 611 -9.11 21.33 -33.38
N VAL A 612 -9.33 22.08 -32.29
CA VAL A 612 -8.27 22.44 -31.33
C VAL A 612 -7.68 21.19 -30.67
N LYS A 613 -8.52 20.21 -30.30
CA LYS A 613 -8.06 18.92 -29.80
C LYS A 613 -7.14 18.20 -30.80
N GLN A 614 -7.52 18.14 -32.08
CA GLN A 614 -6.69 17.50 -33.11
C GLN A 614 -5.36 18.22 -33.31
N ARG A 615 -5.37 19.56 -33.31
CA ARG A 615 -4.13 20.37 -33.40
C ARG A 615 -3.19 20.10 -32.23
N LEU A 616 -3.73 19.96 -31.01
CA LEU A 616 -2.95 19.63 -29.83
C LEU A 616 -2.33 18.22 -29.92
N VAL A 617 -3.11 17.20 -30.30
CA VAL A 617 -2.59 15.81 -30.44
C VAL A 617 -1.54 15.71 -31.55
N LYS A 618 -1.70 16.47 -32.65
CA LYS A 618 -0.72 16.56 -33.74
C LYS A 618 0.50 17.42 -33.40
N LYS A 619 0.57 18.01 -32.20
CA LYS A 619 1.63 18.93 -31.76
C LYS A 619 1.75 20.20 -32.63
N GLU A 620 0.67 20.62 -33.28
CA GLU A 620 0.59 21.92 -33.99
C GLU A 620 0.42 23.10 -33.02
N ILE A 621 -0.13 22.82 -31.84
CA ILE A 621 -0.13 23.69 -30.66
C ILE A 621 0.39 22.90 -29.47
N ASN A 622 1.02 23.58 -28.52
CA ASN A 622 1.60 22.96 -27.34
C ASN A 622 0.67 23.02 -26.13
N PHE A 623 -0.15 24.07 -26.01
CA PHE A 623 -1.03 24.27 -24.85
C PHE A 623 -2.47 24.61 -25.24
N ILE A 624 -3.43 24.09 -24.47
CA ILE A 624 -4.81 24.60 -24.44
C ILE A 624 -5.11 25.15 -23.04
N PHE A 625 -5.60 26.39 -22.98
CA PHE A 625 -6.10 27.00 -21.75
C PHE A 625 -7.61 26.84 -21.62
N VAL A 626 -8.07 26.37 -20.45
CA VAL A 626 -9.48 26.04 -20.20
C VAL A 626 -9.98 26.56 -18.86
N VAL A 627 -11.30 26.73 -18.78
CA VAL A 627 -12.03 27.16 -17.58
C VAL A 627 -13.20 26.22 -17.39
N ASP A 628 -13.07 25.31 -16.44
CA ASP A 628 -14.04 24.26 -16.11
C ASP A 628 -14.46 23.33 -17.27
N LEU A 629 -13.98 23.59 -18.49
CA LEU A 629 -14.00 22.70 -19.63
C LEU A 629 -12.90 21.66 -19.47
N TYR A 630 -13.17 20.43 -19.91
CA TYR A 630 -12.28 19.27 -19.75
C TYR A 630 -12.03 18.81 -18.31
N ASN A 631 -12.72 19.38 -17.31
CA ASN A 631 -12.81 18.77 -15.98
C ASN A 631 -13.43 17.36 -16.09
N GLU A 632 -14.43 17.15 -16.96
CA GLU A 632 -15.16 15.89 -17.16
C GLU A 632 -15.36 15.57 -18.65
N GLY A 633 -15.36 14.28 -19.00
CA GLY A 633 -15.87 13.77 -20.28
C GLY A 633 -15.04 13.97 -21.56
N VAL A 634 -13.79 14.41 -21.49
CA VAL A 634 -12.89 14.49 -22.67
C VAL A 634 -11.68 13.59 -22.50
N ASP A 635 -11.37 12.85 -23.57
CA ASP A 635 -10.34 11.81 -23.63
C ASP A 635 -9.17 12.26 -24.52
N ILE A 636 -8.11 12.76 -23.90
CA ILE A 636 -6.81 13.04 -24.54
C ILE A 636 -5.73 12.34 -23.69
N PRO A 637 -5.51 11.02 -23.87
CA PRO A 637 -4.49 10.28 -23.13
C PRO A 637 -3.07 10.83 -23.29
N GLU A 638 -2.82 11.50 -24.41
CA GLU A 638 -1.53 12.05 -24.83
C GLU A 638 -1.07 13.24 -23.99
N ILE A 639 -1.94 13.86 -23.18
CA ILE A 639 -1.56 14.99 -22.31
C ILE A 639 -0.39 14.58 -21.42
N ASN A 640 0.73 15.26 -21.57
CA ASN A 640 1.95 15.01 -20.79
C ASN A 640 2.31 16.16 -19.85
N THR A 641 1.63 17.30 -19.96
CA THR A 641 1.88 18.49 -19.12
C THR A 641 0.58 19.10 -18.61
N VAL A 642 0.50 19.40 -17.31
CA VAL A 642 -0.64 20.10 -16.68
C VAL A 642 -0.15 21.35 -15.94
N LEU A 643 -0.77 22.50 -16.22
CA LEU A 643 -0.53 23.76 -15.51
C LEU A 643 -1.73 24.09 -14.61
N PHE A 644 -1.52 24.10 -13.29
CA PHE A 644 -2.49 24.65 -12.35
C PHE A 644 -2.24 26.14 -12.19
N LEU A 645 -3.01 26.95 -12.94
CA LEU A 645 -2.91 28.41 -12.94
C LEU A 645 -3.97 29.08 -12.08
N ARG A 646 -4.73 28.31 -11.31
CA ARG A 646 -5.81 28.76 -10.43
C ARG A 646 -5.74 28.11 -9.06
N PRO A 647 -6.22 28.78 -8.00
CA PRO A 647 -6.39 28.15 -6.70
C PRO A 647 -7.57 27.17 -6.74
N THR A 648 -7.34 25.90 -7.08
CA THR A 648 -8.40 24.89 -7.27
C THR A 648 -9.08 24.44 -5.97
N GLU A 649 -9.99 25.23 -5.39
CA GLU A 649 -10.42 25.09 -3.99
C GLU A 649 -10.98 23.70 -3.63
N SER A 650 -11.60 23.02 -4.59
CA SER A 650 -12.16 21.68 -4.41
C SER A 650 -11.14 20.58 -4.69
N LEU A 651 -10.96 19.66 -3.73
CA LEU A 651 -10.17 18.43 -3.92
C LEU A 651 -10.70 17.61 -5.11
N THR A 652 -12.01 17.57 -5.28
CA THR A 652 -12.68 16.87 -6.39
C THR A 652 -12.20 17.36 -7.74
N VAL A 653 -12.27 18.67 -7.94
CA VAL A 653 -11.84 19.30 -9.19
C VAL A 653 -10.34 19.11 -9.40
N PHE A 654 -9.54 19.22 -8.34
CA PHE A 654 -8.10 18.99 -8.40
C PHE A 654 -7.74 17.57 -8.89
N ILE A 655 -8.35 16.54 -8.31
CA ILE A 655 -8.11 15.13 -8.69
C ILE A 655 -8.64 14.84 -10.10
N GLN A 656 -9.79 15.39 -10.48
CA GLN A 656 -10.33 15.26 -11.83
C GLN A 656 -9.37 15.86 -12.87
N GLN A 657 -8.87 17.08 -12.62
CA GLN A 657 -7.94 17.79 -13.49
C GLN A 657 -6.61 17.07 -13.63
N LEU A 658 -6.02 16.65 -12.50
CA LEU A 658 -4.79 15.86 -12.48
C LEU A 658 -4.97 14.52 -13.22
N GLY A 659 -6.08 13.83 -12.97
CA GLY A 659 -6.39 12.53 -13.55
C GLY A 659 -6.53 12.51 -15.08
N ARG A 660 -6.69 13.67 -15.73
CA ARG A 660 -6.62 13.77 -17.20
C ARG A 660 -5.21 13.52 -17.71
N GLY A 661 -4.23 14.13 -17.06
CA GLY A 661 -2.82 13.92 -17.36
C GLY A 661 -2.29 12.57 -16.90
N LEU A 662 -3.00 11.82 -16.05
CA LEU A 662 -2.50 10.54 -15.53
C LEU A 662 -2.87 9.33 -16.39
N ARG A 663 -3.59 9.51 -17.50
CA ARG A 663 -3.90 8.40 -18.41
C ARG A 663 -2.62 7.85 -19.04
N LEU A 664 -2.59 6.53 -19.20
CA LEU A 664 -1.51 5.84 -19.91
C LEU A 664 -1.61 6.16 -21.41
N CYS A 665 -0.46 6.40 -22.01
CA CYS A 665 -0.30 6.59 -23.45
C CYS A 665 1.07 6.03 -23.84
N GLU A 666 1.18 5.42 -25.02
CA GLU A 666 2.46 4.98 -25.55
C GLU A 666 3.40 6.19 -25.75
N GLY A 667 4.69 6.01 -25.48
CA GLY A 667 5.70 7.08 -25.55
C GLY A 667 5.67 8.10 -24.40
N LYS A 668 4.65 8.06 -23.52
CA LYS A 668 4.58 8.94 -22.35
C LYS A 668 5.25 8.30 -21.14
N GLU A 669 6.33 8.91 -20.67
CA GLU A 669 7.08 8.41 -19.50
C GLU A 669 6.40 8.78 -18.18
N ALA A 670 6.04 10.05 -18.02
CA ALA A 670 5.39 10.59 -16.84
C ALA A 670 4.59 11.85 -17.19
N LEU A 671 3.66 12.23 -16.31
CA LEU A 671 2.96 13.51 -16.34
C LEU A 671 3.78 14.59 -15.63
N THR A 672 4.15 15.66 -16.32
CA THR A 672 4.71 16.86 -15.67
C THR A 672 3.58 17.77 -15.20
N VAL A 673 3.61 18.17 -13.93
CA VAL A 673 2.61 19.04 -13.32
C VAL A 673 3.29 20.27 -12.74
N LEU A 674 2.90 21.45 -13.19
CA LEU A 674 3.36 22.72 -12.63
C LEU A 674 2.19 23.37 -11.87
N ASP A 675 2.31 23.44 -10.54
CA ASP A 675 1.35 24.11 -9.66
C ASP A 675 1.94 25.43 -9.17
N PHE A 676 1.30 26.54 -9.55
CA PHE A 676 1.75 27.89 -9.19
C PHE A 676 1.13 28.28 -7.86
N VAL A 677 1.95 28.21 -6.82
CA VAL A 677 1.53 28.34 -5.42
C VAL A 677 1.93 29.71 -4.85
N GLY A 678 0.92 30.55 -4.63
CA GLY A 678 1.04 31.80 -3.88
C GLY A 678 0.64 31.65 -2.42
N GLN A 679 0.78 32.71 -1.62
CA GLN A 679 0.27 32.76 -0.25
C GLN A 679 -1.26 32.63 -0.25
N ALA A 680 -1.77 31.46 0.13
CA ALA A 680 -3.20 31.19 0.14
C ALA A 680 -3.90 31.76 1.39
N ASN A 681 -5.22 31.90 1.31
CA ASN A 681 -6.07 32.12 2.46
C ASN A 681 -5.91 30.98 3.49
N ARG A 682 -6.02 31.30 4.78
CA ARG A 682 -5.92 30.31 5.88
C ARG A 682 -6.95 29.18 5.80
N LYS A 683 -8.07 29.38 5.11
CA LYS A 683 -9.13 28.37 4.94
C LYS A 683 -8.88 27.40 3.77
N PHE A 684 -7.87 27.65 2.95
CA PHE A 684 -7.51 26.79 1.84
C PHE A 684 -6.76 25.56 2.34
N ASN A 685 -7.18 24.35 1.94
CA ASN A 685 -6.65 23.10 2.51
C ASN A 685 -5.59 22.46 1.59
N PHE A 686 -4.31 22.77 1.81
CA PHE A 686 -3.21 22.08 1.11
C PHE A 686 -3.00 20.65 1.61
N GLU A 687 -3.31 20.37 2.88
CA GLU A 687 -3.04 19.08 3.51
C GLU A 687 -3.78 17.95 2.79
N GLU A 688 -5.08 18.13 2.52
CA GLU A 688 -5.89 17.13 1.81
C GLU A 688 -5.38 16.84 0.40
N ARG A 689 -4.93 17.86 -0.34
CA ARG A 689 -4.41 17.67 -1.70
C ARG A 689 -3.16 16.81 -1.71
N PHE A 690 -2.15 17.17 -0.93
CA PHE A 690 -0.91 16.39 -0.89
C PHE A 690 -1.15 15.02 -0.29
N ARG A 691 -2.03 14.89 0.72
CA ARG A 691 -2.43 13.60 1.26
C ARG A 691 -3.07 12.69 0.21
N ALA A 692 -3.82 13.24 -0.75
CA ALA A 692 -4.39 12.46 -1.85
C ALA A 692 -3.35 11.98 -2.88
N LEU A 693 -2.17 12.62 -2.94
CA LEU A 693 -1.06 12.25 -3.84
C LEU A 693 -0.09 11.23 -3.23
N LEU A 694 -0.05 11.15 -1.89
CA LEU A 694 0.91 10.31 -1.17
C LEU A 694 0.45 8.86 -1.05
N ALA A 695 1.40 7.93 -0.94
CA ALA A 695 1.11 6.57 -0.48
C ALA A 695 0.56 6.63 0.97
N ARG A 696 -0.04 5.55 1.48
CA ARG A 696 -0.49 5.50 2.89
C ARG A 696 0.74 5.61 3.82
N THR A 697 1.11 6.84 4.18
CA THR A 697 2.19 7.17 5.12
C THR A 697 1.60 7.48 6.49
N ARG A 698 2.32 7.07 7.54
CA ARG A 698 2.03 7.42 8.94
C ARG A 698 2.51 8.81 9.31
N ARG A 699 3.35 9.38 8.46
CA ARG A 699 3.93 10.69 8.65
C ARG A 699 2.91 11.72 8.20
N THR A 700 2.93 12.84 8.87
CA THR A 700 2.07 13.95 8.52
C THR A 700 2.59 14.60 7.24
N VAL A 701 1.73 15.29 6.48
CA VAL A 701 2.13 15.92 5.21
C VAL A 701 3.30 16.89 5.41
N GLU A 702 3.38 17.53 6.57
CA GLU A 702 4.48 18.42 6.96
C GLU A 702 5.81 17.68 7.04
N TYR A 703 5.83 16.47 7.60
CA TYR A 703 7.04 15.66 7.65
C TYR A 703 7.51 15.29 6.24
N GLU A 704 6.58 14.90 5.36
CA GLU A 704 6.89 14.60 3.96
C GLU A 704 7.47 15.84 3.26
N ILE A 705 6.85 17.01 3.43
CA ILE A 705 7.37 18.27 2.86
C ILE A 705 8.78 18.59 3.38
N GLU A 706 9.02 18.45 4.68
CA GLU A 706 10.33 18.74 5.29
C GLU A 706 11.44 17.77 4.84
N HIS A 707 11.09 16.56 4.40
CA HIS A 707 12.04 15.53 3.97
C HIS A 707 12.00 15.24 2.46
N GLY A 708 11.31 16.06 1.67
CA GLY A 708 11.28 15.94 0.20
C GLY A 708 10.42 14.80 -0.34
N PHE A 709 9.30 14.49 0.32
CA PHE A 709 8.28 13.52 -0.09
C PHE A 709 8.84 12.12 -0.37
N ILE A 710 9.37 11.47 0.67
CA ILE A 710 10.02 10.15 0.58
C ILE A 710 9.03 9.05 0.18
N HIS A 711 7.73 9.22 0.50
CA HIS A 711 6.69 8.19 0.33
C HIS A 711 5.72 8.45 -0.82
N THR A 712 6.19 9.02 -1.94
CA THR A 712 5.39 9.07 -3.18
C THR A 712 5.25 7.69 -3.84
N PRO A 713 4.21 7.46 -4.65
CA PRO A 713 4.12 6.27 -5.49
C PRO A 713 5.36 6.07 -6.34
N ARG A 714 5.69 4.80 -6.67
CA ARG A 714 6.87 4.46 -7.48
C ARG A 714 6.86 5.23 -8.81
N GLY A 715 7.98 5.88 -9.13
CA GLY A 715 8.13 6.70 -10.33
C GLY A 715 7.57 8.12 -10.22
N CYS A 716 6.89 8.47 -9.13
CA CYS A 716 6.40 9.82 -8.89
C CYS A 716 7.36 10.64 -8.01
N SER A 717 7.39 11.95 -8.23
CA SER A 717 8.13 12.90 -7.40
C SER A 717 7.33 14.17 -7.14
N ILE A 718 7.46 14.75 -5.95
CA ILE A 718 6.95 16.08 -5.64
C ILE A 718 8.13 16.95 -5.23
N GLN A 719 8.33 18.06 -5.94
CA GLN A 719 9.38 19.03 -5.66
C GLN A 719 8.74 20.39 -5.40
N MET A 720 9.29 21.12 -4.43
CA MET A 720 8.78 22.44 -4.04
C MET A 720 9.90 23.45 -4.08
N GLU A 721 9.65 24.61 -4.68
CA GLU A 721 10.52 25.76 -4.49
C GLU A 721 10.46 26.25 -3.04
N ARG A 722 11.56 26.80 -2.55
CA ARG A 722 11.70 27.19 -1.13
C ARG A 722 10.55 28.08 -0.62
N GLN A 723 10.17 29.11 -1.37
CA GLN A 723 9.10 30.02 -0.94
C GLN A 723 7.72 29.35 -0.98
N ALA A 724 7.42 28.58 -2.03
CA ALA A 724 6.20 27.78 -2.10
C ALA A 724 6.12 26.79 -0.92
N GLN A 725 7.22 26.13 -0.58
CA GLN A 725 7.31 25.22 0.58
C GLN A 725 7.00 25.95 1.90
N GLU A 726 7.56 27.14 2.11
CA GLU A 726 7.29 27.98 3.29
C GLU A 726 5.79 28.36 3.38
N TYR A 727 5.17 28.78 2.28
CA TYR A 727 3.75 29.14 2.23
C TYR A 727 2.81 27.96 2.52
N ILE A 728 3.11 26.80 1.94
CA ILE A 728 2.34 25.57 2.17
C ILE A 728 2.47 25.12 3.61
N LEU A 729 3.70 25.07 4.16
CA LEU A 729 3.93 24.67 5.56
C LEU A 729 3.23 25.60 6.56
N GLU A 730 3.24 26.91 6.31
CA GLU A 730 2.53 27.87 7.15
C GLU A 730 1.02 27.63 7.12
N ASN A 731 0.45 27.39 5.94
CA ASN A 731 -0.98 27.09 5.80
C ASN A 731 -1.36 25.77 6.50
N ILE A 732 -0.59 24.69 6.29
CA ILE A 732 -0.87 23.38 6.89
C ILE A 732 -0.75 23.48 8.42
N LYS A 733 0.31 24.09 8.98
CA LYS A 733 0.49 24.24 10.43
C LYS A 733 -0.67 24.97 11.11
N ASN A 734 -1.32 25.89 10.39
CA ASN A 734 -2.51 26.60 10.87
C ASN A 734 -3.81 25.75 10.81
N THR A 735 -3.81 24.62 10.08
CA THR A 735 -4.97 23.75 9.80
C THR A 735 -4.98 22.45 10.61
N ILE A 736 -3.82 21.98 11.12
CA ILE A 736 -3.69 20.73 11.92
C ILE A 736 -4.65 20.70 13.12
N ASN A 737 -5.25 19.53 13.39
CA ASN A 737 -6.08 19.21 14.57
C ASN A 737 -5.25 19.16 15.88
N ASN A 738 -4.65 20.28 16.28
CA ASN A 738 -4.04 20.45 17.59
C ASN A 738 -5.09 20.80 18.66
N LYS A 739 -4.74 20.74 19.96
CA LYS A 739 -5.70 21.03 21.05
C LYS A 739 -6.40 22.39 20.87
N ARG A 740 -5.69 23.40 20.37
CA ARG A 740 -6.24 24.74 20.13
C ARG A 740 -7.26 24.73 18.99
N ASN A 741 -6.96 24.08 17.88
CA ASN A 741 -7.87 24.01 16.73
C ASN A 741 -9.11 23.16 17.03
N ILE A 742 -8.94 22.02 17.72
CA ILE A 742 -10.09 21.20 18.16
C ILE A 742 -11.01 21.99 19.10
N LYS A 743 -10.46 22.82 20.01
CA LYS A 743 -11.27 23.72 20.84
C LYS A 743 -12.05 24.75 20.01
N LEU A 744 -11.48 25.28 18.94
CA LEU A 744 -12.19 26.20 18.04
C LEU A 744 -13.34 25.46 17.33
N LYS A 745 -13.07 24.28 16.77
CA LYS A 745 -14.09 23.42 16.15
C LYS A 745 -15.22 23.07 17.12
N LEU A 746 -14.89 22.78 18.38
CA LEU A 746 -15.88 22.53 19.44
C LEU A 746 -16.75 23.75 19.74
N ARG A 747 -16.17 24.96 19.73
CA ARG A 747 -16.94 26.21 19.89
C ARG A 747 -17.91 26.42 18.74
N ASP A 748 -17.45 26.20 17.51
CA ASP A 748 -18.29 26.31 16.33
C ASP A 748 -19.43 25.28 16.35
N TYR A 749 -19.14 24.04 16.78
CA TYR A 749 -20.15 22.99 16.95
C TYR A 749 -21.21 23.36 18.01
N MET A 750 -20.78 23.85 19.18
CA MET A 750 -21.69 24.26 20.27
C MET A 750 -22.50 25.53 19.97
N GLN A 751 -22.20 26.27 18.91
CA GLN A 751 -23.07 27.36 18.44
C GLN A 751 -24.32 26.84 17.72
N ILE A 752 -24.24 25.65 17.14
CA ILE A 752 -25.29 25.04 16.32
C ILE A 752 -26.02 23.94 17.11
N HIS A 753 -25.31 23.21 17.96
CA HIS A 753 -25.82 22.04 18.69
C HIS A 753 -25.90 22.30 20.21
N ALA A 754 -26.94 21.76 20.86
CA ALA A 754 -27.22 21.97 22.29
C ALA A 754 -26.37 21.09 23.24
N GLY A 755 -25.60 20.12 22.72
CA GLY A 755 -24.78 19.19 23.50
C GLY A 755 -23.74 18.47 22.65
N ILE A 756 -22.78 17.82 23.29
CA ILE A 756 -21.65 17.16 22.61
C ILE A 756 -22.03 15.73 22.22
N ASP A 757 -22.25 15.50 20.92
CA ASP A 757 -22.29 14.15 20.34
C ASP A 757 -20.93 13.84 19.69
N ALA A 758 -20.22 12.84 20.22
CA ALA A 758 -18.90 12.48 19.71
C ALA A 758 -18.96 11.89 18.28
N ASN A 759 -20.01 11.14 17.93
CA ASN A 759 -20.16 10.58 16.59
C ASN A 759 -20.29 11.71 15.57
N GLU A 760 -21.25 12.61 15.81
CA GLU A 760 -21.51 13.74 14.92
C GLU A 760 -20.31 14.69 14.85
N PHE A 761 -19.65 14.98 15.96
CA PHE A 761 -18.48 15.85 15.98
C PHE A 761 -17.34 15.29 15.13
N PHE A 762 -16.98 14.01 15.32
CA PHE A 762 -15.91 13.38 14.54
C PHE A 762 -16.27 13.22 13.07
N ALA A 763 -17.55 12.97 12.76
CA ALA A 763 -18.03 12.90 11.38
C ALA A 763 -17.99 14.27 10.66
N SER A 764 -18.48 15.33 11.31
CA SER A 764 -18.72 16.63 10.68
C SER A 764 -17.50 17.55 10.61
N TYR A 765 -16.55 17.43 11.55
CA TYR A 765 -15.42 18.36 11.66
C TYR A 765 -14.07 17.80 11.18
N HIS A 766 -14.09 16.64 10.52
CA HIS A 766 -12.90 15.92 10.05
C HIS A 766 -11.83 15.78 11.13
N VAL A 767 -12.24 15.34 12.32
CA VAL A 767 -11.35 15.03 13.45
C VAL A 767 -11.38 13.52 13.66
N GLN A 768 -10.24 12.84 13.59
CA GLN A 768 -10.19 11.43 13.92
C GLN A 768 -10.12 11.25 15.44
N PRO A 769 -10.80 10.25 16.04
CA PRO A 769 -10.69 9.96 17.47
C PRO A 769 -9.24 9.88 17.98
N LYS A 770 -8.34 9.24 17.21
CA LYS A 770 -6.91 9.15 17.52
C LYS A 770 -6.22 10.52 17.61
N ASP A 771 -6.62 11.51 16.82
CA ASP A 771 -6.05 12.87 16.85
C ASP A 771 -6.28 13.52 18.21
N LEU A 772 -7.42 13.24 18.84
CA LEU A 772 -7.77 13.77 20.13
C LEU A 772 -7.15 12.95 21.27
N TYR A 773 -7.45 11.65 21.31
CA TYR A 773 -7.17 10.81 22.47
C TYR A 773 -5.68 10.55 22.68
N SER A 774 -4.88 10.55 21.61
CA SER A 774 -3.41 10.46 21.70
C SER A 774 -2.79 11.62 22.49
N LYS A 775 -3.48 12.77 22.58
CA LYS A 775 -3.04 13.97 23.32
C LYS A 775 -3.44 13.95 24.80
N ARG A 776 -3.89 12.79 25.30
CA ARG A 776 -4.34 12.54 26.69
C ARG A 776 -5.47 13.47 27.12
N CYS A 777 -6.39 13.76 26.22
CA CYS A 777 -7.59 14.55 26.47
C CYS A 777 -8.80 13.89 25.82
N THR A 778 -9.97 14.24 26.34
CA THR A 778 -11.31 13.83 25.88
C THR A 778 -12.08 15.03 25.33
N LEU A 779 -13.18 14.82 24.59
CA LEU A 779 -14.03 15.92 24.12
C LEU A 779 -14.61 16.66 25.33
N GLY A 780 -15.10 15.93 26.33
CA GLY A 780 -15.62 16.51 27.57
C GLY A 780 -14.59 17.38 28.29
N SER A 781 -13.34 16.92 28.43
CA SER A 781 -12.28 17.73 29.05
C SER A 781 -11.95 19.00 28.24
N LEU A 782 -11.88 18.91 26.91
CA LEU A 782 -11.57 20.09 26.08
C LEU A 782 -12.71 21.11 26.06
N ALA A 783 -13.96 20.64 26.07
CA ALA A 783 -15.13 21.49 26.17
C ALA A 783 -15.19 22.21 27.50
N SER A 784 -14.87 21.53 28.60
CA SER A 784 -14.77 22.13 29.93
C SER A 784 -13.66 23.18 29.98
N GLU A 785 -12.46 22.86 29.48
CA GLU A 785 -11.35 23.83 29.36
C GLU A 785 -11.69 25.03 28.46
N ALA A 786 -12.65 24.89 27.54
CA ALA A 786 -13.08 25.96 26.63
C ALA A 786 -14.22 26.81 27.22
N GLY A 787 -14.76 26.45 28.38
CA GLY A 787 -15.91 27.09 29.03
C GLY A 787 -17.25 26.75 28.39
N LEU A 788 -17.35 25.60 27.71
CA LEU A 788 -18.56 25.16 26.98
C LEU A 788 -19.47 24.24 27.80
N VAL A 789 -18.95 23.63 28.87
CA VAL A 789 -19.71 22.76 29.78
C VAL A 789 -19.33 23.03 31.23
N ASP A 790 -20.30 22.96 32.13
CA ASP A 790 -20.17 23.47 33.50
C ASP A 790 -19.43 22.53 34.48
N LYS A 791 -19.32 21.22 34.20
CA LYS A 791 -18.65 20.24 35.07
C LYS A 791 -18.08 19.06 34.29
N TYR A 792 -16.76 18.88 34.36
CA TYR A 792 -16.06 17.65 33.97
C TYR A 792 -15.19 17.21 35.16
N PRO A 793 -14.98 15.91 35.43
CA PRO A 793 -14.17 15.47 36.57
C PRO A 793 -12.75 16.10 36.51
N GLU A 794 -12.44 16.98 37.48
CA GLU A 794 -11.17 17.74 37.58
C GLU A 794 -9.93 16.87 37.87
N ASN A 795 -10.08 15.55 37.93
CA ASN A 795 -8.97 14.65 38.23
C ASN A 795 -8.26 14.19 36.94
N ASP A 796 -7.10 14.78 36.67
CA ASP A 796 -6.22 14.49 35.53
C ASP A 796 -5.92 12.99 35.36
N LEU A 797 -5.92 12.20 36.45
CA LEU A 797 -5.74 10.75 36.37
C LEU A 797 -6.91 10.04 35.66
N TYR A 798 -8.15 10.43 35.93
CA TYR A 798 -9.34 9.87 35.28
C TYR A 798 -9.42 10.30 33.82
N VAL A 799 -9.11 11.57 33.51
CA VAL A 799 -9.08 12.06 32.11
C VAL A 799 -8.06 11.27 31.28
N ARG A 800 -6.87 11.02 31.83
CA ARG A 800 -5.85 10.18 31.17
C ARG A 800 -6.29 8.74 31.02
N MET A 801 -6.95 8.17 32.03
CA MET A 801 -7.50 6.81 31.97
C MET A 801 -8.52 6.68 30.84
N PHE A 802 -9.50 7.59 30.77
CA PHE A 802 -10.51 7.59 29.70
C PHE A 802 -9.91 7.86 28.33
N ALA A 803 -9.00 8.84 28.20
CA ALA A 803 -8.33 9.10 26.93
C ALA A 803 -7.56 7.87 26.42
N ASN A 804 -6.87 7.13 27.29
CA ASN A 804 -6.19 5.89 26.91
C ASN A 804 -7.19 4.77 26.53
N ALA A 805 -8.31 4.67 27.23
CA ALA A 805 -9.37 3.70 26.92
C ALA A 805 -10.01 3.99 25.56
N PHE A 806 -10.38 5.25 25.32
CA PHE A 806 -10.98 5.71 24.07
C PHE A 806 -9.99 5.62 22.90
N LEU A 807 -8.69 5.86 23.14
CA LEU A 807 -7.65 5.63 22.13
C LEU A 807 -7.58 4.15 21.70
N ARG A 808 -7.70 3.22 22.65
CA ARG A 808 -7.74 1.77 22.35
C ARG A 808 -9.03 1.37 21.63
N LEU A 809 -10.18 1.92 22.04
CA LEU A 809 -11.48 1.70 21.39
C LEU A 809 -11.55 2.32 19.99
N SER A 810 -10.77 3.36 19.72
CA SER A 810 -10.64 3.96 18.37
C SER A 810 -10.02 2.97 17.35
N GLY A 811 -9.45 1.86 17.81
CA GLY A 811 -8.99 0.74 16.97
C GLY A 811 -9.96 -0.45 16.93
N ALA A 812 -11.09 -0.40 17.63
CA ALA A 812 -12.05 -1.49 17.67
C ALA A 812 -12.87 -1.52 16.37
N ASN A 813 -13.01 -2.72 15.81
CA ASN A 813 -13.69 -2.95 14.53
C ASN A 813 -14.40 -4.34 14.48
N SER A 814 -14.65 -4.96 15.64
CA SER A 814 -15.51 -6.16 15.73
C SER A 814 -16.96 -5.73 15.87
N ARG A 815 -17.78 -6.11 14.88
CA ARG A 815 -19.21 -5.76 14.85
C ARG A 815 -19.93 -6.40 16.03
N ARG A 816 -19.61 -7.67 16.32
CA ARG A 816 -20.22 -8.42 17.42
C ARG A 816 -19.90 -7.77 18.77
N TRP A 817 -18.65 -7.40 18.99
CA TRP A 817 -18.24 -6.78 20.25
C TRP A 817 -18.83 -5.38 20.42
N ILE A 818 -18.76 -4.52 19.39
CA ILE A 818 -19.26 -3.15 19.49
C ILE A 818 -20.80 -3.12 19.67
N LYS A 819 -21.55 -3.94 18.92
CA LYS A 819 -23.01 -4.08 19.13
C LYS A 819 -23.35 -4.48 20.55
N PHE A 820 -22.67 -5.51 21.05
CA PHE A 820 -22.85 -5.94 22.44
C PHE A 820 -22.63 -4.79 23.43
N LEU A 821 -21.58 -3.98 23.24
CA LEU A 821 -21.33 -2.81 24.09
C LEU A 821 -22.42 -1.75 24.00
N LEU A 822 -22.88 -1.44 22.78
CA LEU A 822 -23.98 -0.50 22.55
C LEU A 822 -25.29 -0.97 23.22
N ASP A 823 -25.53 -2.27 23.28
CA ASP A 823 -26.73 -2.86 23.90
C ASP A 823 -26.63 -2.98 25.43
N ILE A 824 -25.44 -3.35 25.96
CA ILE A 824 -25.27 -3.68 27.39
C ILE A 824 -25.03 -2.45 28.26
N LEU A 825 -24.28 -1.44 27.77
CA LEU A 825 -23.92 -0.27 28.58
C LEU A 825 -25.14 0.55 29.04
N PRO A 826 -26.18 0.79 28.21
CA PRO A 826 -27.40 1.45 28.65
C PRO A 826 -28.10 0.67 29.79
N LYS A 827 -28.12 -0.66 29.71
CA LYS A 827 -28.71 -1.53 30.73
C LYS A 827 -27.94 -1.46 32.06
N ILE A 828 -26.60 -1.45 32.02
CA ILE A 828 -25.76 -1.29 33.22
C ILE A 828 -26.01 0.07 33.88
N LYS A 829 -26.10 1.14 33.07
CA LYS A 829 -26.34 2.50 33.55
C LYS A 829 -27.69 2.63 34.28
N LEU A 830 -28.74 2.02 33.74
CA LEU A 830 -30.10 2.05 34.32
C LEU A 830 -30.25 1.19 35.59
N LYS A 831 -29.61 0.02 35.64
CA LYS A 831 -29.81 -0.97 36.71
C LYS A 831 -28.79 -0.88 37.85
N HIS A 832 -27.90 0.12 37.83
CA HIS A 832 -26.93 0.41 38.89
C HIS A 832 -26.26 -0.84 39.46
N SER A 833 -25.64 -1.66 38.59
CA SER A 833 -24.85 -2.89 38.87
C SER A 833 -25.55 -4.25 39.02
N HIS A 834 -26.89 -4.35 38.96
CA HIS A 834 -27.57 -5.65 39.00
C HIS A 834 -28.28 -6.02 37.69
N MET A 835 -27.57 -6.76 36.84
CA MET A 835 -28.16 -7.46 35.69
C MET A 835 -28.96 -8.68 36.18
N GLY A 836 -30.29 -8.58 36.20
CA GLY A 836 -31.17 -9.72 36.52
C GLY A 836 -31.31 -10.75 35.38
N GLU A 837 -30.81 -10.45 34.18
CA GLU A 837 -30.76 -11.38 33.04
C GLU A 837 -29.37 -12.05 32.97
N ALA A 838 -29.33 -13.36 32.72
CA ALA A 838 -28.08 -14.08 32.57
C ALA A 838 -27.42 -13.72 31.23
N ILE A 839 -26.33 -12.95 31.27
CA ILE A 839 -25.41 -12.81 30.13
C ILE A 839 -24.70 -14.14 29.86
N THR A 840 -24.49 -14.46 28.59
CA THR A 840 -23.76 -15.66 28.15
C THR A 840 -22.28 -15.62 28.55
N GLY A 841 -21.59 -16.77 28.50
CA GLY A 841 -20.15 -16.84 28.78
C GLY A 841 -19.31 -15.95 27.86
N VAL A 842 -19.66 -15.91 26.57
CA VAL A 842 -19.04 -15.03 25.56
C VAL A 842 -19.26 -13.55 25.90
N GLU A 843 -20.49 -13.14 26.22
CA GLU A 843 -20.82 -11.75 26.56
C GLU A 843 -20.11 -11.28 27.82
N ARG A 844 -19.98 -12.16 28.81
CA ARG A 844 -19.18 -11.89 30.02
C ARG A 844 -17.70 -11.69 29.71
N THR A 845 -17.17 -12.46 28.75
CA THR A 845 -15.81 -12.27 28.25
C THR A 845 -15.67 -10.93 27.50
N MET A 846 -16.66 -10.55 26.69
CA MET A 846 -16.70 -9.25 26.00
C MET A 846 -16.75 -8.06 26.97
N LEU A 847 -17.48 -8.19 28.07
CA LEU A 847 -17.50 -7.17 29.13
C LEU A 847 -16.14 -7.06 29.84
N THR A 848 -15.49 -8.21 30.07
CA THR A 848 -14.13 -8.27 30.62
C THR A 848 -13.11 -7.63 29.68
N MET A 849 -13.27 -7.78 28.35
CA MET A 849 -12.44 -7.09 27.36
C MET A 849 -12.57 -5.57 27.49
N LEU A 850 -13.77 -5.04 27.69
CA LEU A 850 -13.98 -3.60 27.93
C LEU A 850 -13.30 -3.15 29.24
N HIS A 851 -13.43 -3.93 30.31
CA HIS A 851 -12.77 -3.63 31.58
C HIS A 851 -11.25 -3.49 31.43
N TYR A 852 -10.60 -4.46 30.79
CA TYR A 852 -9.16 -4.39 30.52
C TYR A 852 -8.80 -3.24 29.57
N THR A 853 -9.71 -2.86 28.68
CA THR A 853 -9.54 -1.69 27.80
C THR A 853 -9.51 -0.39 28.59
N VAL A 854 -10.29 -0.27 29.66
CA VAL A 854 -10.30 0.91 30.54
C VAL A 854 -9.15 0.87 31.55
N TYR A 855 -9.06 -0.20 32.34
CA TYR A 855 -8.21 -0.26 33.52
C TYR A 855 -6.84 -0.92 33.28
N SER A 856 -6.70 -1.74 32.24
CA SER A 856 -5.47 -2.53 31.94
C SER A 856 -5.01 -3.45 33.08
N LYS A 857 -5.92 -3.77 34.01
CA LYS A 857 -5.73 -4.56 35.22
C LYS A 857 -6.96 -5.44 35.44
N GLY A 858 -6.83 -6.51 36.21
CA GLY A 858 -7.99 -7.25 36.73
C GLY A 858 -8.54 -6.58 37.99
N LEU A 859 -9.74 -6.98 38.43
CA LEU A 859 -10.41 -6.39 39.59
C LEU A 859 -9.58 -6.43 40.88
N ASP A 860 -8.83 -7.50 41.12
CA ASP A 860 -8.03 -7.67 42.33
C ASP A 860 -6.75 -6.78 42.33
N ASP A 861 -6.36 -6.25 41.16
CA ASP A 861 -5.17 -5.41 40.98
C ASP A 861 -5.50 -3.89 41.00
N LEU A 862 -6.77 -3.54 41.16
CA LEU A 862 -7.25 -2.14 41.22
C LEU A 862 -7.07 -1.54 42.62
N ASP A 863 -6.81 -0.22 42.65
CA ASP A 863 -6.72 0.52 43.91
C ASP A 863 -8.10 0.69 44.60
N THR A 864 -9.18 0.48 43.83
CA THR A 864 -10.57 0.51 44.31
C THR A 864 -11.19 -0.87 44.18
N THR A 865 -11.79 -1.35 45.26
CA THR A 865 -12.44 -2.67 45.30
C THR A 865 -13.86 -2.58 44.73
N PHE A 866 -14.15 -3.41 43.73
CA PHE A 866 -15.49 -3.59 43.17
C PHE A 866 -15.96 -5.03 43.42
N ALA A 867 -17.25 -5.24 43.70
CA ALA A 867 -17.77 -6.58 43.98
C ALA A 867 -17.87 -7.44 42.71
N ASN A 868 -18.12 -6.82 41.58
CA ASN A 868 -18.27 -7.46 40.27
C ASN A 868 -17.84 -6.52 39.14
N MET A 869 -17.89 -7.02 37.90
CA MET A 869 -17.44 -6.30 36.72
C MET A 869 -18.38 -5.14 36.37
N GLU A 870 -19.67 -5.34 36.57
CA GLU A 870 -20.74 -4.39 36.27
C GLU A 870 -20.62 -3.13 37.14
N GLU A 871 -20.23 -3.26 38.41
CA GLU A 871 -19.92 -2.13 39.29
C GLU A 871 -18.71 -1.33 38.79
N ALA A 872 -17.64 -2.01 38.37
CA ALA A 872 -16.46 -1.36 37.82
C ALA A 872 -16.79 -0.59 36.53
N ILE A 873 -17.56 -1.20 35.63
CA ILE A 873 -18.02 -0.54 34.39
C ILE A 873 -19.00 0.60 34.70
N TYR A 874 -19.93 0.41 35.64
CA TYR A 874 -20.84 1.48 36.08
C TYR A 874 -20.08 2.71 36.58
N ALA A 875 -18.97 2.52 37.32
CA ALA A 875 -18.14 3.61 37.79
C ALA A 875 -17.52 4.47 36.66
N VAL A 876 -17.33 3.87 35.47
CA VAL A 876 -16.86 4.54 34.25
C VAL A 876 -17.99 5.33 33.58
N ILE A 877 -19.18 4.75 33.48
CA ILE A 877 -20.31 5.32 32.70
C ILE A 877 -21.33 6.13 33.51
N LYS A 878 -21.12 6.28 34.83
CA LYS A 878 -22.00 7.06 35.71
C LYS A 878 -22.09 8.52 35.33
N ASP A 879 -21.02 9.09 34.77
CA ASP A 879 -20.96 10.46 34.29
C ASP A 879 -21.56 10.58 32.89
N ASP A 880 -22.49 11.50 32.69
CA ASP A 880 -23.24 11.61 31.43
C ASP A 880 -22.36 12.06 30.27
N LEU A 881 -21.41 12.98 30.49
CA LEU A 881 -20.49 13.43 29.45
C LEU A 881 -19.59 12.29 28.97
N THR A 882 -18.98 11.56 29.91
CA THR A 882 -18.11 10.42 29.62
C THR A 882 -18.87 9.28 28.94
N TYR A 883 -20.09 8.99 29.40
CA TYR A 883 -20.97 7.98 28.81
C TYR A 883 -21.38 8.34 27.38
N ASN A 884 -21.85 9.56 27.14
CA ASN A 884 -22.26 10.00 25.82
C ASN A 884 -21.08 10.02 24.84
N GLU A 885 -19.89 10.43 25.30
CA GLU A 885 -18.67 10.38 24.49
C GLU A 885 -18.27 8.94 24.15
N LEU A 886 -18.34 8.01 25.11
CA LEU A 886 -18.07 6.58 24.87
C LEU A 886 -19.07 5.98 23.87
N MET A 887 -20.37 6.22 24.05
CA MET A 887 -21.42 5.72 23.15
C MET A 887 -21.26 6.30 21.76
N GLY A 888 -20.99 7.60 21.64
CA GLY A 888 -20.73 8.25 20.35
C GLY A 888 -19.47 7.71 19.67
N LEU A 889 -18.40 7.43 20.42
CA LEU A 889 -17.21 6.78 19.88
C LEU A 889 -17.49 5.35 19.39
N LEU A 890 -18.23 4.54 20.16
CA LEU A 890 -18.60 3.19 19.76
C LEU A 890 -19.47 3.19 18.50
N GLN A 891 -20.43 4.13 18.42
CA GLN A 891 -21.27 4.32 17.24
C GLN A 891 -20.44 4.74 16.03
N TYR A 892 -19.54 5.71 16.20
CA TYR A 892 -18.61 6.16 15.16
C TYR A 892 -17.75 5.01 14.62
N GLN A 893 -17.22 4.16 15.51
CA GLN A 893 -16.45 2.99 15.12
C GLN A 893 -17.31 1.96 14.39
N TYR A 894 -18.53 1.70 14.88
CA TYR A 894 -19.44 0.73 14.27
C TYR A 894 -19.85 1.12 12.85
N GLU A 895 -20.13 2.40 12.60
CA GLU A 895 -20.55 2.92 11.30
C GLU A 895 -19.45 2.88 10.24
N ARG A 896 -18.17 2.82 10.66
CA ARG A 896 -16.98 2.83 9.79
C ARG A 896 -16.33 1.46 9.58
N ILE A 897 -16.99 0.36 9.96
CA ILE A 897 -16.48 -0.99 9.67
C ILE A 897 -16.71 -1.30 8.18
N GLU A 898 -15.62 -1.37 7.41
CA GLU A 898 -15.61 -1.52 5.94
C GLU A 898 -15.40 -2.97 5.46
N PHE A 899 -15.42 -3.95 6.37
CA PHE A 899 -15.13 -5.34 6.04
C PHE A 899 -16.03 -6.32 6.78
N VAL A 900 -16.08 -7.53 6.26
CA VAL A 900 -16.86 -8.63 6.81
C VAL A 900 -16.02 -9.37 7.83
N ASP A 901 -16.33 -9.17 9.10
CA ASP A 901 -15.85 -10.06 10.16
C ASP A 901 -16.68 -11.35 10.21
N LYS A 902 -16.05 -12.42 10.67
CA LYS A 902 -16.67 -13.73 10.86
C LYS A 902 -16.20 -14.32 12.18
N PRO A 903 -17.06 -14.89 13.02
CA PRO A 903 -16.62 -15.60 14.22
C PRO A 903 -15.59 -16.68 13.88
N LEU A 904 -14.57 -16.85 14.72
CA LEU A 904 -13.58 -17.90 14.54
C LEU A 904 -14.21 -19.29 14.73
N ASP A 905 -13.87 -20.22 13.84
CA ASP A 905 -14.25 -21.62 13.95
C ASP A 905 -13.36 -22.36 14.97
N LEU A 906 -13.66 -22.16 16.24
CA LEU A 906 -13.00 -22.80 17.37
C LEU A 906 -13.99 -23.73 18.08
N ASP A 907 -13.47 -24.78 18.71
CA ASP A 907 -14.22 -25.78 19.50
C ASP A 907 -14.56 -25.28 20.92
N PHE A 908 -14.28 -24.01 21.20
CA PHE A 908 -14.64 -23.33 22.43
C PHE A 908 -15.20 -21.94 22.12
N GLU A 909 -16.04 -21.45 23.02
CA GLU A 909 -16.62 -20.11 22.94
C GLU A 909 -15.54 -19.01 22.93
N CYS A 910 -15.50 -18.20 21.86
CA CYS A 910 -14.52 -17.13 21.70
C CYS A 910 -15.18 -15.85 21.15
N PRO A 911 -14.95 -14.67 21.76
CA PRO A 911 -15.48 -13.39 21.30
C PRO A 911 -14.66 -12.75 20.16
N LEU A 912 -13.59 -13.40 19.70
CA LEU A 912 -12.75 -12.88 18.61
C LEU A 912 -13.36 -13.21 17.25
N ASP A 913 -13.26 -12.25 16.35
CA ASP A 913 -13.74 -12.34 14.98
C ASP A 913 -12.56 -12.15 14.01
N LEU A 914 -12.66 -12.83 12.86
CA LEU A 914 -11.70 -12.79 11.78
C LEU A 914 -11.60 -11.38 11.19
N TYR A 915 -10.38 -10.95 10.88
CA TYR A 915 -10.01 -9.63 10.35
C TYR A 915 -10.21 -8.45 11.31
N CYS A 916 -10.68 -8.69 12.54
CA CYS A 916 -10.79 -7.66 13.56
C CYS A 916 -9.48 -7.45 14.33
N SER A 917 -9.31 -6.23 14.81
CA SER A 917 -8.14 -5.72 15.51
C SER A 917 -8.41 -5.65 17.01
N TYR A 918 -7.48 -6.21 17.78
CA TYR A 918 -7.58 -6.31 19.23
C TYR A 918 -6.24 -5.96 19.87
N THR A 919 -6.29 -5.31 21.03
CA THR A 919 -5.10 -5.14 21.86
C THR A 919 -4.67 -6.50 22.45
N LEU A 920 -3.42 -6.60 22.87
CA LEU A 920 -2.89 -7.83 23.46
C LEU A 920 -3.70 -8.27 24.69
N ASP A 921 -4.05 -7.35 25.59
CA ASP A 921 -4.85 -7.69 26.78
C ASP A 921 -6.26 -8.18 26.39
N GLN A 922 -6.91 -7.59 25.36
CA GLN A 922 -8.20 -8.07 24.85
C GLN A 922 -8.11 -9.52 24.30
N ILE A 923 -7.04 -9.84 23.57
CA ILE A 923 -6.82 -11.21 23.04
C ILE A 923 -6.59 -12.19 24.20
N LEU A 924 -5.79 -11.82 25.19
CA LEU A 924 -5.50 -12.68 26.34
C LEU A 924 -6.74 -12.92 27.21
N VAL A 925 -7.66 -11.95 27.32
CA VAL A 925 -8.98 -12.15 27.94
C VAL A 925 -9.83 -13.11 27.11
N ALA A 926 -9.95 -12.86 25.81
CA ALA A 926 -10.78 -13.66 24.91
C ALA A 926 -10.35 -15.13 24.81
N LEU A 927 -9.07 -15.40 25.03
CA LEU A 927 -8.51 -16.76 25.07
C LEU A 927 -8.52 -17.38 26.48
N GLY A 928 -9.01 -16.69 27.50
CA GLY A 928 -9.12 -17.17 28.89
C GLY A 928 -7.79 -17.16 29.67
N ARG A 929 -6.76 -16.47 29.16
CA ARG A 929 -5.47 -16.34 29.86
C ARG A 929 -5.54 -15.28 30.95
N HIS A 930 -6.17 -14.14 30.65
CA HIS A 930 -6.57 -13.13 31.63
C HIS A 930 -7.99 -13.43 32.10
N THR A 931 -8.26 -13.15 33.37
CA THR A 931 -9.55 -13.41 34.02
C THR A 931 -10.10 -12.12 34.60
N GLU A 932 -11.37 -12.08 34.96
CA GLU A 932 -11.99 -10.91 35.60
C GLU A 932 -11.19 -10.37 36.80
N ARG A 933 -10.63 -11.29 37.59
CA ARG A 933 -9.95 -10.96 38.84
C ARG A 933 -8.46 -10.69 38.67
N LYS A 934 -7.77 -11.50 37.87
CA LYS A 934 -6.30 -11.53 37.84
C LYS A 934 -5.71 -11.46 36.44
N ARG A 935 -4.71 -10.60 36.27
CA ARG A 935 -3.83 -10.53 35.10
C ARG A 935 -2.70 -11.56 35.20
N LYS A 936 -2.40 -12.26 34.11
CA LYS A 936 -1.22 -13.15 34.01
C LYS A 936 -0.11 -12.49 33.19
N HIS A 937 1.13 -12.64 33.63
CA HIS A 937 2.30 -12.13 32.92
C HIS A 937 2.48 -12.86 31.57
N PHE A 938 2.73 -12.09 30.51
CA PHE A 938 2.99 -12.57 29.16
C PHE A 938 4.00 -11.65 28.48
N GLN A 939 5.12 -12.22 28.01
CA GLN A 939 6.22 -11.49 27.37
C GLN A 939 6.77 -12.21 26.11
N GLU A 940 6.05 -13.22 25.61
CA GLU A 940 6.52 -14.07 24.50
C GLU A 940 5.77 -13.73 23.20
N GLY A 941 6.39 -13.95 22.04
CA GLY A 941 5.73 -13.78 20.73
C GLY A 941 4.78 -14.91 20.35
N VAL A 942 4.70 -15.96 21.17
CA VAL A 942 3.86 -17.15 20.97
C VAL A 942 3.20 -17.51 22.29
N LEU A 943 1.92 -17.89 22.25
CA LEU A 943 1.17 -18.40 23.39
C LEU A 943 0.67 -19.81 23.07
N TYR A 944 1.05 -20.80 23.87
CA TYR A 944 0.49 -22.15 23.79
C TYR A 944 -0.55 -22.37 24.90
N LEU A 945 -1.75 -22.82 24.50
CA LEU A 945 -2.86 -23.17 25.37
C LEU A 945 -3.08 -24.69 25.31
N PRO A 946 -2.43 -25.48 26.19
CA PRO A 946 -2.47 -26.94 26.13
C PRO A 946 -3.86 -27.51 26.36
N ASP A 947 -4.66 -26.86 27.20
CA ASP A 947 -6.07 -27.20 27.48
C ASP A 947 -6.98 -27.05 26.26
N LYS A 948 -6.56 -26.26 25.26
CA LYS A 948 -7.32 -25.97 24.04
C LYS A 948 -6.66 -26.52 22.76
N GLY A 949 -5.49 -27.16 22.88
CA GLY A 949 -4.68 -27.58 21.74
C GLY A 949 -4.39 -26.45 20.75
N LEU A 950 -4.14 -25.23 21.25
CA LEU A 950 -4.05 -24.01 20.43
C LEU A 950 -2.72 -23.30 20.62
N ASP A 951 -1.98 -23.11 19.53
CA ASP A 951 -0.81 -22.24 19.45
C ASP A 951 -1.24 -20.89 18.83
N VAL A 952 -0.90 -19.78 19.47
CA VAL A 952 -1.28 -18.42 19.04
C VAL A 952 -0.04 -17.61 18.76
N PHE A 953 0.09 -17.11 17.53
CA PHE A 953 1.25 -16.38 17.07
C PHE A 953 0.96 -14.88 17.02
N PHE A 954 1.81 -14.08 17.68
CA PHE A 954 1.76 -12.62 17.66
C PHE A 954 2.90 -12.09 16.78
N VAL A 955 2.57 -11.82 15.52
CA VAL A 955 3.54 -11.42 14.50
C VAL A 955 3.53 -9.90 14.38
N THR A 956 4.72 -9.32 14.41
CA THR A 956 4.93 -7.92 14.01
C THR A 956 5.74 -7.96 12.72
N LEU A 957 5.15 -7.50 11.63
CA LEU A 957 5.75 -7.60 10.29
C LEU A 957 7.01 -6.71 10.20
N ASN A 958 6.91 -5.46 10.68
CA ASN A 958 8.05 -4.54 10.81
C ASN A 958 8.54 -4.42 12.25
N LYS A 959 9.70 -5.02 12.53
CA LYS A 959 10.31 -5.07 13.88
C LYS A 959 11.20 -3.88 14.22
N SER A 960 11.59 -3.10 13.22
CA SER A 960 12.40 -1.87 13.32
C SER A 960 11.49 -0.63 13.42
N ASP A 961 11.88 0.34 14.24
CA ASP A 961 11.21 1.66 14.28
C ASP A 961 11.70 2.58 13.14
N LYS A 962 12.73 2.16 12.39
CA LYS A 962 13.18 2.77 11.12
C LYS A 962 12.55 2.03 9.93
N ASP A 963 12.01 2.79 8.98
CA ASP A 963 11.19 2.31 7.86
C ASP A 963 11.97 1.43 6.84
N TYR A 964 13.30 1.32 6.93
CA TYR A 964 14.14 0.49 6.06
C TYR A 964 15.25 -0.23 6.84
N SER A 965 14.96 -1.42 7.36
CA SER A 965 15.95 -2.35 7.91
C SER A 965 15.90 -3.70 7.18
N PRO A 966 16.87 -4.01 6.31
CA PRO A 966 16.88 -5.26 5.54
C PRO A 966 16.92 -6.51 6.44
N SER A 967 17.57 -6.46 7.60
CA SER A 967 17.75 -7.64 8.47
C SER A 967 16.52 -8.02 9.31
N THR A 968 15.53 -7.12 9.45
CA THR A 968 14.38 -7.32 10.33
C THR A 968 13.05 -7.56 9.59
N MET A 969 12.92 -7.13 8.33
CA MET A 969 11.71 -7.31 7.51
C MET A 969 11.44 -8.76 7.07
N TYR A 970 12.47 -9.55 6.77
CA TYR A 970 12.29 -10.83 6.03
C TYR A 970 12.11 -12.08 6.91
N ARG A 971 11.62 -11.93 8.15
CA ARG A 971 11.44 -13.09 9.05
C ARG A 971 10.03 -13.66 9.02
N ASP A 972 9.02 -12.81 8.87
CA ASP A 972 7.61 -13.19 8.86
C ASP A 972 6.90 -12.36 7.78
N TYR A 973 6.33 -13.00 6.76
CA TYR A 973 5.71 -12.31 5.62
C TYR A 973 4.64 -13.16 4.93
N ALA A 974 3.68 -12.53 4.26
CA ALA A 974 2.75 -13.26 3.40
C ALA A 974 3.43 -13.63 2.07
N ILE A 975 3.31 -14.88 1.63
CA ILE A 975 3.81 -15.34 0.32
C ILE A 975 2.79 -14.98 -0.76
N ASN A 976 1.51 -15.25 -0.49
CA ASN A 976 0.36 -14.95 -1.34
C ASN A 976 -0.92 -14.93 -0.47
N GLU A 977 -2.11 -14.82 -1.07
CA GLU A 977 -3.41 -14.79 -0.38
C GLU A 977 -3.66 -15.98 0.57
N GLU A 978 -3.05 -17.14 0.32
CA GLU A 978 -3.30 -18.38 1.08
C GLU A 978 -2.10 -18.83 1.93
N GLN A 979 -0.91 -18.27 1.74
CA GLN A 979 0.31 -18.79 2.37
C GLN A 979 1.06 -17.71 3.15
N PHE A 980 1.41 -18.02 4.40
CA PHE A 980 2.14 -17.14 5.30
C PHE A 980 3.44 -17.81 5.76
N HIS A 981 4.56 -17.10 5.63
CA HIS A 981 5.85 -17.49 6.16
C HIS A 981 6.02 -16.96 7.59
N TRP A 982 6.43 -17.84 8.49
CA TRP A 982 6.69 -17.50 9.89
C TRP A 982 7.99 -18.14 10.38
N GLN A 983 8.75 -17.41 11.19
CA GLN A 983 9.97 -17.90 11.82
C GLN A 983 9.85 -17.97 13.35
N SER A 984 10.24 -19.11 13.90
CA SER A 984 10.22 -19.37 15.34
C SER A 984 11.24 -18.52 16.12
N GLN A 985 11.15 -18.58 17.45
CA GLN A 985 12.23 -18.07 18.31
C GLN A 985 13.55 -18.83 18.03
N SER A 986 14.69 -18.17 18.25
CA SER A 986 16.03 -18.64 17.88
C SER A 986 16.43 -20.01 18.45
N ILE A 987 15.82 -20.43 19.57
CA ILE A 987 16.11 -21.70 20.24
C ILE A 987 15.19 -22.86 19.83
N THR A 988 14.17 -22.60 19.02
CA THR A 988 13.23 -23.65 18.61
C THR A 988 13.82 -24.44 17.46
N SER A 989 14.16 -25.70 17.72
CA SER A 989 14.70 -26.62 16.72
C SER A 989 13.72 -27.63 16.19
N VAL A 990 14.05 -28.23 15.05
CA VAL A 990 13.27 -29.34 14.46
C VAL A 990 13.10 -30.46 15.48
N GLU A 991 14.14 -30.74 16.29
CA GLU A 991 14.12 -31.81 17.30
C GLU A 991 13.44 -31.39 18.62
N SER A 992 13.30 -30.08 18.87
CA SER A 992 12.68 -29.59 20.11
C SER A 992 11.20 -30.00 20.20
N ALA A 993 10.71 -30.18 21.44
CA ALA A 993 9.30 -30.52 21.68
C ALA A 993 8.32 -29.50 21.04
N THR A 994 8.70 -28.22 21.01
CA THR A 994 7.93 -27.16 20.35
C THR A 994 7.99 -27.26 18.83
N GLY A 995 9.16 -27.50 18.24
CA GLY A 995 9.28 -27.70 16.79
C GLY A 995 8.52 -28.93 16.29
N GLN A 996 8.62 -30.05 17.01
CA GLN A 996 7.85 -31.27 16.72
C GLN A 996 6.34 -31.05 16.83
N ARG A 997 5.89 -30.19 17.76
CA ARG A 997 4.47 -29.82 17.89
C ARG A 997 3.96 -29.07 16.65
N TYR A 998 4.75 -28.13 16.12
CA TYR A 998 4.39 -27.40 14.90
C TYR A 998 4.43 -28.29 13.65
N ILE A 999 5.49 -29.08 13.49
CA ILE A 999 5.68 -29.93 12.30
C ILE A 999 4.62 -31.04 12.23
N ASN A 1000 4.25 -31.62 13.37
CA ASN A 1000 3.23 -32.67 13.45
C ASN A 1000 1.83 -32.12 13.77
N GLN A 1001 1.56 -30.83 13.53
CA GLN A 1001 0.29 -30.17 13.86
C GLN A 1001 -0.93 -31.01 13.46
N GLN A 1002 -1.01 -31.41 12.19
CA GLN A 1002 -2.15 -32.16 11.65
C GLN A 1002 -2.31 -33.54 12.30
N ARG A 1003 -1.21 -34.20 12.67
CA ARG A 1003 -1.24 -35.51 13.35
C ARG A 1003 -1.71 -35.39 14.80
N ASN A 1004 -1.31 -34.30 15.46
CA ASN A 1004 -1.59 -34.07 16.88
C ASN A 1004 -2.94 -33.38 17.11
N GLY A 1005 -3.63 -32.91 16.06
CA GLY A 1005 -4.89 -32.19 16.17
C GLY A 1005 -4.77 -30.76 16.73
N ASN A 1006 -3.55 -30.23 16.86
CA ASN A 1006 -3.34 -28.86 17.32
C ASN A 1006 -3.75 -27.85 16.24
N ARG A 1007 -4.15 -26.65 16.67
CA ARG A 1007 -4.48 -25.53 15.79
C ARG A 1007 -3.50 -24.39 15.98
N VAL A 1008 -3.28 -23.63 14.92
CA VAL A 1008 -2.47 -22.41 14.93
C VAL A 1008 -3.36 -21.23 14.57
N LEU A 1009 -3.41 -20.22 15.43
CA LEU A 1009 -4.14 -18.97 15.23
C LEU A 1009 -3.15 -17.81 15.11
N ILE A 1010 -3.23 -17.05 14.02
CA ILE A 1010 -2.25 -16.00 13.72
C ILE A 1010 -2.87 -14.61 13.88
N PHE A 1011 -2.15 -13.77 14.63
CA PHE A 1011 -2.40 -12.35 14.80
C PHE A 1011 -1.24 -11.55 14.23
N VAL A 1012 -1.54 -10.59 13.37
CA VAL A 1012 -0.52 -9.73 12.73
C VAL A 1012 -0.73 -8.28 13.10
N ARG A 1013 0.35 -7.52 13.16
CA ARG A 1013 0.32 -6.06 13.14
C ARG A 1013 1.51 -5.58 12.33
N ASP A 1014 1.34 -4.43 11.70
CA ASP A 1014 2.40 -3.86 10.87
C ASP A 1014 3.62 -3.48 11.76
N TYR A 1015 3.41 -2.81 12.90
CA TYR A 1015 4.51 -2.31 13.76
C TYR A 1015 4.11 -2.34 15.24
N LYS A 1016 5.07 -2.10 16.14
CA LYS A 1016 4.81 -2.09 17.59
C LYS A 1016 4.01 -0.88 18.07
N LYS A 1017 4.32 0.31 17.54
CA LYS A 1017 3.73 1.60 17.98
C LYS A 1017 3.46 2.52 16.79
N GLU A 1018 2.48 3.40 16.97
CA GLU A 1018 2.14 4.51 16.08
C GLU A 1018 2.09 5.78 16.95
N GLY A 1019 3.08 6.67 16.79
CA GLY A 1019 3.29 7.79 17.71
C GLY A 1019 3.56 7.31 19.15
N GLN A 1020 2.72 7.72 20.11
CA GLN A 1020 2.80 7.23 21.50
C GLN A 1020 1.92 5.99 21.77
N ALA A 1021 1.11 5.54 20.81
CA ALA A 1021 0.13 4.49 21.00
C ALA A 1021 0.66 3.12 20.55
N ALA A 1022 0.29 2.04 21.24
CA ALA A 1022 0.57 0.68 20.77
C ALA A 1022 -0.45 0.28 19.69
N VAL A 1023 0.02 -0.32 18.59
CA VAL A 1023 -0.85 -0.77 17.49
C VAL A 1023 -1.53 -2.09 17.88
N PRO A 1024 -2.87 -2.22 17.70
CA PRO A 1024 -3.56 -3.47 17.94
C PRO A 1024 -3.15 -4.55 16.93
N TYR A 1025 -3.38 -5.82 17.28
CA TYR A 1025 -3.17 -6.96 16.40
C TYR A 1025 -4.45 -7.33 15.68
N THR A 1026 -4.36 -7.55 14.37
CA THR A 1026 -5.44 -8.04 13.53
C THR A 1026 -5.42 -9.56 13.46
N CYS A 1027 -6.57 -10.20 13.71
CA CYS A 1027 -6.75 -11.64 13.60
C CYS A 1027 -6.82 -12.06 12.12
N ILE A 1028 -5.86 -12.84 11.61
CA ILE A 1028 -5.89 -13.34 10.22
C ILE A 1028 -6.34 -14.79 10.11
N GLY A 1029 -6.67 -15.42 11.24
CA GLY A 1029 -7.38 -16.70 11.28
C GLY A 1029 -6.49 -17.91 11.53
N LEU A 1030 -7.08 -19.08 11.29
CA LEU A 1030 -6.46 -20.37 11.51
C LEU A 1030 -5.56 -20.77 10.34
N ALA A 1031 -4.50 -21.50 10.68
CA ALA A 1031 -3.47 -21.91 9.75
C ALA A 1031 -3.11 -23.40 9.88
N ASP A 1032 -2.77 -24.02 8.74
CA ASP A 1032 -2.37 -25.41 8.63
C ASP A 1032 -0.94 -25.53 8.08
N TYR A 1033 -0.15 -26.43 8.65
CA TYR A 1033 1.24 -26.64 8.31
C TYR A 1033 1.41 -27.12 6.85
N VAL A 1034 2.40 -26.56 6.12
CA VAL A 1034 2.77 -26.96 4.75
C VAL A 1034 4.18 -27.53 4.69
N SER A 1035 5.18 -26.73 5.02
CA SER A 1035 6.59 -27.10 4.92
C SER A 1035 7.46 -26.31 5.90
N HIS A 1036 8.67 -26.79 6.19
CA HIS A 1036 9.64 -26.07 7.00
C HIS A 1036 11.06 -26.20 6.45
N TYR A 1037 11.93 -25.32 6.91
CA TYR A 1037 13.38 -25.40 6.72
C TYR A 1037 14.10 -24.68 7.87
N GLY A 1038 15.38 -25.01 8.08
CA GLY A 1038 16.13 -24.53 9.25
C GLY A 1038 15.74 -25.24 10.55
N SER A 1039 16.55 -25.07 11.60
CA SER A 1039 16.39 -25.79 12.88
C SER A 1039 16.80 -24.97 14.11
N ALA A 1040 17.12 -23.69 14.00
CA ALA A 1040 17.37 -22.80 15.15
C ALA A 1040 17.72 -21.40 14.60
N PRO A 1041 16.73 -20.60 14.16
CA PRO A 1041 15.29 -20.84 14.25
C PRO A 1041 14.74 -21.76 13.15
N LEU A 1042 13.54 -22.30 13.40
CA LEU A 1042 12.71 -23.04 12.47
C LEU A 1042 11.87 -22.04 11.64
N SER A 1043 11.95 -22.12 10.32
CA SER A 1043 11.10 -21.34 9.40
C SER A 1043 10.02 -22.25 8.82
N ILE A 1044 8.76 -21.83 8.91
CA ILE A 1044 7.59 -22.63 8.54
C ILE A 1044 6.72 -21.85 7.57
N VAL A 1045 6.25 -22.54 6.53
CA VAL A 1045 5.20 -22.06 5.64
C VAL A 1045 3.87 -22.62 6.12
N TRP A 1046 2.94 -21.72 6.38
CA TRP A 1046 1.58 -22.01 6.83
C TRP A 1046 0.58 -21.72 5.72
N LYS A 1047 -0.39 -22.61 5.51
CA LYS A 1047 -1.55 -22.37 4.65
C LYS A 1047 -2.68 -21.82 5.52
N MET A 1048 -3.15 -20.61 5.21
CA MET A 1048 -4.29 -19.99 5.87
C MET A 1048 -5.58 -20.70 5.42
N ARG A 1049 -6.49 -20.96 6.38
CA ARG A 1049 -7.80 -21.57 6.07
C ARG A 1049 -8.76 -20.60 5.39
N GLU A 1050 -8.57 -19.32 5.64
CA GLU A 1050 -9.32 -18.21 5.05
C GLU A 1050 -8.31 -17.27 4.36
N PRO A 1051 -8.63 -16.68 3.20
CA PRO A 1051 -7.70 -15.82 2.47
C PRO A 1051 -7.27 -14.59 3.29
N MET A 1052 -5.98 -14.25 3.28
CA MET A 1052 -5.47 -13.10 4.03
C MET A 1052 -5.97 -11.77 3.48
N PRO A 1053 -6.25 -10.77 4.34
CA PRO A 1053 -6.73 -9.47 3.91
C PRO A 1053 -5.64 -8.69 3.18
N GLY A 1054 -6.04 -7.85 2.21
CA GLY A 1054 -5.14 -7.18 1.29
C GLY A 1054 -4.03 -6.33 1.93
N PHE A 1055 -4.23 -5.78 3.13
CA PHE A 1055 -3.17 -5.02 3.82
C PHE A 1055 -1.98 -5.90 4.23
N VAL A 1056 -2.21 -7.18 4.52
CA VAL A 1056 -1.16 -8.16 4.86
C VAL A 1056 -0.35 -8.54 3.61
N LEU A 1057 -1.00 -8.52 2.43
CA LEU A 1057 -0.37 -8.79 1.14
C LEU A 1057 0.41 -7.60 0.60
N LYS A 1058 0.05 -6.35 0.95
CA LYS A 1058 0.79 -5.16 0.51
C LYS A 1058 2.24 -5.20 0.95
N GLU A 1059 2.52 -5.68 2.17
CA GLU A 1059 3.90 -5.84 2.62
C GLU A 1059 4.66 -6.88 1.81
N ALA A 1060 4.01 -7.95 1.33
CA ALA A 1060 4.61 -8.94 0.43
C ALA A 1060 5.03 -8.37 -0.93
N VAL A 1061 4.35 -7.33 -1.43
CA VAL A 1061 4.67 -6.64 -2.70
C VAL A 1061 5.73 -5.54 -2.51
N THR A 1062 5.95 -5.13 -1.26
CA THR A 1062 7.05 -4.22 -0.87
C THR A 1062 8.34 -4.98 -0.54
N VAL A 1063 8.29 -6.32 -0.47
CA VAL A 1063 9.45 -7.24 -0.30
C VAL A 1063 10.47 -7.06 -1.42
#